data_AF-A0A0F9QJ20-F1
#
_entry.id   AF-A0A0F9QJ20-F1
#
_cell.length_a   1.000
_cell.length_b   1.000
_cell.length_c   1.000
_cell.angle_alpha   90.00
_cell.angle_beta   90.00
_cell.angle_gamma   90.00
#
_symmetry.space_group_name_H-M   'P 1'
#
loop_
_entity.id
_entity.type
_entity.pdbx_description
1 polymer ?
#
loop_
_entity_poly.entity_id
_entity_poly.type
_entity_poly.pdbx_seq_one_letter_code
_entity_poly.pdbx_strand_id
1 'polypeptide(L)'
;MAAVAVVNDSVRLHDMGDVDGNSGISNLNGSGAAGAAEPDFAFQGANSFARKIGTTRGAFQVDTAGVGGAADMTTTDRSLWLAKLIATNKDALLALGAPAMDCRIGSDSGNYYENDIAGGETEFYPPRGGWLLIALNPNLAEFQSAQTGTPVLSGVDYFAMQCDFSGTSKAPNVGMDAIDVGLGLTLIGGDGGSTDGVFDDFVVDDQGSTTSGRFGYITELDSIIFVLGKHWIGRNASGTTTSTSFTDIGRVLTFPDSLHGPGDQGFNIDLTTVTPENDVTWTSCTFLGIGTGNRIRFNTETEIDGVTLEEVTSQSVIDAFRPGDSVVMRSQGGTETPGVTDGTRYWVGKDLTATPTGITFHTTRTLAMLASGAGSGGSPVNLTASTAGNGEIWRIDKDNDRRPELTVSGTAGTFVATDCVFSAFGAIVLTSGCTMDGGTFSDCGTITQAQAAMTDCVFLDHTTIEGEAFIDSNNLADFSGGTFDNTGGRGHAIKITATGTYAFNDNIFSGYDPTTYETSFDTITDVDDVGEDITITSHPYTTGDAVVYSDEGLSDTIGLTDNAVVYVNSIDVDTISLHLNEGDALNDNARINLTDGSAGQTHKFYGASAMIWNDSGGLVTINVSGGTLVSVRNTSGSTTTVVSSVPLTITVKDTAGVVIENANVAIYDTSNNEIMAPTLTNPSGVASGSHSGGTPLTVSVRVRKGTGGATKYFPVNSPQTISGSGLAVTITMTEDTINTL
;
A
#
# COMPACT_ATOMS: atom_id res chain seq x y z
N MET A 1 26.01 22.75 -14.36
CA MET A 1 25.75 23.70 -13.26
C MET A 1 24.64 24.63 -13.69
N ALA A 2 23.48 24.02 -13.90
CA ALA A 2 22.21 24.69 -14.04
C ALA A 2 21.67 24.94 -12.63
N ALA A 3 21.17 26.16 -12.39
CA ALA A 3 20.43 26.43 -11.15
C ALA A 3 19.22 25.52 -11.04
N VAL A 4 18.78 25.22 -9.82
CA VAL A 4 17.51 24.54 -9.58
C VAL A 4 16.40 25.31 -10.27
N ALA A 5 15.58 24.57 -11.01
CA ALA A 5 14.42 25.10 -11.70
C ALA A 5 13.26 24.13 -11.51
N VAL A 6 12.14 24.67 -11.06
CA VAL A 6 10.84 24.01 -11.13
C VAL A 6 10.13 24.49 -12.38
N VAL A 7 9.47 23.57 -13.08
CA VAL A 7 8.69 23.85 -14.27
C VAL A 7 7.32 23.22 -14.11
N ASN A 8 6.29 23.98 -14.46
CA ASN A 8 4.93 23.47 -14.57
C ASN A 8 4.75 22.70 -15.88
N ASP A 9 4.37 21.43 -15.77
CA ASP A 9 4.11 20.55 -16.93
C ASP A 9 2.68 20.74 -17.48
N SER A 10 1.88 21.57 -16.81
CA SER A 10 0.48 21.81 -17.12
C SER A 10 0.26 22.91 -18.16
N VAL A 11 -0.86 22.80 -18.86
CA VAL A 11 -1.35 23.80 -19.81
C VAL A 11 -2.35 24.70 -19.10
N ARG A 12 -2.05 26.00 -19.07
CA ARG A 12 -3.04 27.02 -18.69
C ARG A 12 -3.96 27.30 -19.88
N LEU A 13 -5.22 26.91 -19.76
CA LEU A 13 -6.23 27.13 -20.80
C LEU A 13 -6.91 28.49 -20.65
N HIS A 14 -7.03 28.99 -19.42
CA HIS A 14 -7.65 30.28 -19.16
C HIS A 14 -7.14 30.89 -17.86
N ASP A 15 -6.79 32.17 -17.90
CA ASP A 15 -6.61 33.02 -16.72
C ASP A 15 -7.91 33.80 -16.51
N MET A 16 -8.66 33.47 -15.46
CA MET A 16 -10.00 34.03 -15.24
C MET A 16 -9.94 35.48 -14.73
N GLY A 17 -8.77 35.98 -14.32
CA GLY A 17 -8.57 37.34 -13.81
C GLY A 17 -8.31 38.40 -14.88
N ASP A 18 -7.84 37.99 -16.06
CA ASP A 18 -7.44 38.86 -17.18
C ASP A 18 -8.61 39.14 -18.14
N VAL A 19 -9.72 39.65 -17.57
CA VAL A 19 -11.02 39.75 -18.26
C VAL A 19 -11.16 40.96 -19.17
N ASP A 20 -10.07 41.52 -19.70
CA ASP A 20 -10.12 42.68 -20.62
C ASP A 20 -10.86 42.36 -21.95
N GLY A 21 -11.33 41.12 -22.17
CA GLY A 21 -12.14 40.72 -23.32
C GLY A 21 -13.33 39.75 -23.12
N ASN A 22 -13.62 39.23 -21.92
CA ASN A 22 -14.71 38.25 -21.63
C ASN A 22 -14.83 37.11 -22.67
N SER A 23 -13.74 36.69 -23.31
CA SER A 23 -13.77 35.67 -24.35
C SER A 23 -14.04 34.31 -23.70
N GLY A 24 -15.10 33.62 -24.13
CA GLY A 24 -15.41 32.25 -23.67
C GLY A 24 -16.20 32.12 -22.36
N ILE A 25 -16.30 33.15 -21.52
CA ILE A 25 -17.03 33.05 -20.23
C ILE A 25 -18.50 33.47 -20.39
N SER A 26 -19.41 32.64 -19.88
CA SER A 26 -20.85 32.91 -19.90
C SER A 26 -21.55 32.45 -18.62
N ASN A 27 -22.76 32.95 -18.38
CA ASN A 27 -23.54 32.58 -17.19
C ASN A 27 -24.08 31.16 -17.32
N LEU A 28 -23.93 30.36 -16.27
CA LEU A 28 -24.55 29.04 -16.13
C LEU A 28 -25.72 29.13 -15.15
N ASN A 29 -26.96 29.05 -15.66
CA ASN A 29 -28.21 29.07 -14.89
C ASN A 29 -28.38 30.27 -13.91
N GLY A 30 -29.58 30.39 -13.32
CA GLY A 30 -29.87 31.31 -12.21
C GLY A 30 -30.09 32.80 -12.57
N SER A 31 -30.85 33.49 -11.70
CA SER A 31 -31.05 34.94 -11.75
C SER A 31 -30.00 35.64 -10.88
N GLY A 32 -29.38 36.73 -11.37
CA GLY A 32 -28.32 37.44 -10.66
C GLY A 32 -27.55 38.40 -11.57
N ALA A 33 -26.65 39.19 -10.98
CA ALA A 33 -25.74 40.03 -11.76
C ALA A 33 -24.85 39.14 -12.65
N ALA A 34 -24.45 39.67 -13.81
CA ALA A 34 -23.45 39.03 -14.65
C ALA A 34 -22.14 38.86 -13.87
N GLY A 35 -21.42 37.76 -14.13
CA GLY A 35 -20.08 37.61 -13.57
C GLY A 35 -19.12 38.69 -14.08
N ALA A 36 -18.12 39.01 -13.28
CA ALA A 36 -17.12 40.02 -13.58
C ALA A 36 -15.79 39.70 -12.87
N ALA A 37 -14.73 40.40 -13.26
CA ALA A 37 -13.47 40.41 -12.53
C ALA A 37 -13.69 40.88 -11.08
N GLU A 38 -13.09 40.18 -10.13
CA GLU A 38 -13.25 40.37 -8.70
C GLU A 38 -11.88 40.50 -8.00
N PRO A 39 -11.51 41.71 -7.55
CA PRO A 39 -10.23 41.95 -6.90
C PRO A 39 -10.20 41.55 -5.41
N ASP A 40 -11.34 41.38 -4.75
CA ASP A 40 -11.37 41.17 -3.29
C ASP A 40 -10.89 39.76 -2.88
N PHE A 41 -10.95 38.79 -3.78
CA PHE A 41 -10.48 37.43 -3.55
C PHE A 41 -9.88 36.82 -4.82
N ALA A 42 -8.69 37.26 -5.22
CA ALA A 42 -7.90 36.61 -6.27
C ALA A 42 -7.07 35.45 -5.68
N PHE A 43 -6.94 34.33 -6.42
CA PHE A 43 -6.02 33.26 -6.04
C PHE A 43 -4.62 33.59 -6.57
N GLN A 44 -4.53 34.03 -7.83
CA GLN A 44 -3.33 34.56 -8.48
C GLN A 44 -3.67 35.84 -9.24
N GLY A 45 -2.64 36.59 -9.65
CA GLY A 45 -2.82 37.82 -10.41
C GLY A 45 -3.55 38.90 -9.60
N ALA A 46 -4.24 39.79 -10.31
CA ALA A 46 -4.94 40.92 -9.71
C ALA A 46 -6.43 40.66 -9.42
N ASN A 47 -7.05 39.71 -10.11
CA ASN A 47 -8.48 39.41 -10.02
C ASN A 47 -8.73 37.90 -10.14
N SER A 48 -9.86 37.44 -9.61
CA SER A 48 -10.52 36.20 -10.07
C SER A 48 -11.75 36.55 -10.91
N PHE A 49 -12.40 35.56 -11.54
CA PHE A 49 -13.75 35.78 -12.06
C PHE A 49 -14.78 35.32 -11.02
N ALA A 50 -15.69 36.21 -10.65
CA ALA A 50 -16.71 35.90 -9.65
C ALA A 50 -18.12 36.26 -10.12
N ARG A 51 -19.09 35.54 -9.56
CA ARG A 51 -20.52 35.83 -9.74
C ARG A 51 -21.22 35.82 -8.39
N LYS A 52 -22.29 36.61 -8.31
CA LYS A 52 -23.24 36.54 -7.20
C LYS A 52 -24.34 35.52 -7.50
N ILE A 53 -24.46 34.52 -6.62
CA ILE A 53 -25.53 33.53 -6.60
C ILE A 53 -26.48 33.83 -5.45
N GLY A 54 -27.75 33.94 -5.80
CA GLY A 54 -28.85 34.15 -4.88
C GLY A 54 -29.58 32.86 -4.55
N THR A 55 -30.89 32.85 -4.77
CA THR A 55 -31.81 31.80 -4.32
C THR A 55 -32.01 30.65 -5.31
N THR A 56 -31.19 30.54 -6.35
CA THR A 56 -31.31 29.50 -7.38
C THR A 56 -29.92 29.03 -7.79
N ARG A 57 -29.74 27.71 -7.87
CA ARG A 57 -28.50 27.08 -8.29
C ARG A 57 -28.00 27.64 -9.63
N GLY A 58 -26.75 28.08 -9.67
CA GLY A 58 -26.12 28.70 -10.84
C GLY A 58 -24.66 29.09 -10.58
N ALA A 59 -23.95 29.53 -11.61
CA ALA A 59 -22.63 30.17 -11.58
C ALA A 59 -22.21 30.57 -13.00
N PHE A 60 -21.10 30.07 -13.51
CA PHE A 60 -20.56 30.42 -14.81
C PHE A 60 -19.88 29.22 -15.45
N GLN A 61 -19.79 29.29 -16.77
CA GLN A 61 -19.13 28.30 -17.62
C GLN A 61 -18.12 29.01 -18.52
N VAL A 62 -17.11 28.27 -18.92
CA VAL A 62 -15.99 28.71 -19.74
C VAL A 62 -15.87 27.77 -20.92
N ASP A 63 -15.94 28.36 -22.11
CA ASP A 63 -15.56 27.73 -23.37
C ASP A 63 -14.14 28.21 -23.71
N THR A 64 -13.19 27.30 -23.56
CA THR A 64 -11.77 27.56 -23.78
C THR A 64 -11.38 27.44 -25.26
N ALA A 65 -12.25 26.97 -26.15
CA ALA A 65 -11.93 26.78 -27.58
C ALA A 65 -11.46 28.09 -28.25
N GLY A 66 -11.96 29.23 -27.77
CA GLY A 66 -11.60 30.56 -28.27
C GLY A 66 -10.46 31.29 -27.57
N VAL A 67 -9.89 30.74 -26.48
CA VAL A 67 -8.92 31.44 -25.60
C VAL A 67 -7.66 30.61 -25.33
N GLY A 68 -7.81 29.31 -25.05
CA GLY A 68 -6.72 28.38 -24.75
C GLY A 68 -6.70 27.11 -25.62
N GLY A 69 -7.77 26.88 -26.40
CA GLY A 69 -7.98 25.66 -27.17
C GLY A 69 -8.50 24.49 -26.31
N ALA A 70 -8.84 23.39 -26.96
CA ALA A 70 -9.25 22.16 -26.29
C ALA A 70 -8.03 21.39 -25.75
N ALA A 71 -8.18 20.78 -24.57
CA ALA A 71 -7.19 19.90 -23.97
C ALA A 71 -7.55 18.42 -24.15
N ASP A 72 -6.54 17.59 -24.44
CA ASP A 72 -6.68 16.14 -24.39
C ASP A 72 -6.39 15.63 -22.97
N MET A 73 -7.46 15.36 -22.23
CA MET A 73 -7.40 14.84 -20.87
C MET A 73 -7.41 13.31 -20.81
N THR A 74 -7.35 12.62 -21.94
CA THR A 74 -7.18 11.15 -21.96
C THR A 74 -5.72 10.72 -21.86
N THR A 75 -4.80 11.66 -22.04
CA THR A 75 -3.36 11.41 -21.91
C THR A 75 -2.94 11.32 -20.44
N THR A 76 -1.99 10.45 -20.14
CA THR A 76 -1.52 10.20 -18.76
C THR A 76 -0.88 11.43 -18.12
N ASP A 77 -0.29 12.34 -18.89
CA ASP A 77 0.39 13.53 -18.35
C ASP A 77 -0.56 14.75 -18.21
N ARG A 78 -1.83 14.62 -18.63
CA ARG A 78 -2.84 15.70 -18.60
C ARG A 78 -4.21 15.24 -18.12
N SER A 79 -4.23 14.22 -17.28
CA SER A 79 -5.45 13.63 -16.73
C SER A 79 -6.18 14.54 -15.73
N LEU A 80 -5.50 15.52 -15.11
CA LEU A 80 -6.08 16.33 -14.04
C LEU A 80 -6.43 17.75 -14.49
N TRP A 81 -7.61 18.21 -14.08
CA TRP A 81 -7.94 19.63 -13.95
C TRP A 81 -7.70 20.06 -12.51
N LEU A 82 -6.84 21.05 -12.31
CA LEU A 82 -6.61 21.68 -11.00
C LEU A 82 -7.57 22.85 -10.86
N ALA A 83 -8.74 22.55 -10.30
CA ALA A 83 -9.79 23.54 -10.10
C ALA A 83 -9.46 24.41 -8.88
N LYS A 84 -9.31 25.72 -9.10
CA LYS A 84 -9.23 26.73 -8.03
C LYS A 84 -10.58 27.40 -7.93
N LEU A 85 -11.37 27.00 -6.95
CA LEU A 85 -12.75 27.44 -6.77
C LEU A 85 -12.91 28.13 -5.44
N ILE A 86 -13.80 29.10 -5.34
CA ILE A 86 -14.15 29.71 -4.06
C ILE A 86 -15.66 29.77 -3.89
N ALA A 87 -16.13 29.43 -2.70
CA ALA A 87 -17.44 29.78 -2.20
C ALA A 87 -17.29 30.54 -0.87
N THR A 88 -17.70 31.80 -0.86
CA THR A 88 -17.47 32.67 0.31
C THR A 88 -18.54 32.51 1.40
N ASN A 89 -19.67 31.86 1.08
CA ASN A 89 -20.74 31.56 2.04
C ASN A 89 -20.77 30.07 2.41
N LYS A 90 -19.72 29.60 3.08
CA LYS A 90 -19.53 28.19 3.43
C LYS A 90 -20.66 27.62 4.29
N ASP A 91 -21.20 28.39 5.25
CA ASP A 91 -22.22 27.89 6.16
C ASP A 91 -23.53 27.58 5.42
N ALA A 92 -23.86 28.39 4.40
CA ALA A 92 -25.01 28.11 3.53
C ALA A 92 -24.76 26.94 2.58
N LEU A 93 -23.52 26.76 2.10
CA LEU A 93 -23.13 25.62 1.26
C LEU A 93 -23.25 24.30 2.02
N LEU A 94 -22.77 24.26 3.27
CA LEU A 94 -22.77 23.06 4.11
C LEU A 94 -24.15 22.72 4.67
N ALA A 95 -25.04 23.70 4.81
CA ALA A 95 -26.41 23.49 5.26
C ALA A 95 -27.32 22.83 4.20
N LEU A 96 -26.88 22.77 2.94
CA LEU A 96 -27.60 22.13 1.85
C LEU A 96 -27.06 20.72 1.63
N GLY A 97 -27.94 19.77 1.29
CA GLY A 97 -27.53 18.40 0.96
C GLY A 97 -26.62 18.35 -0.27
N ALA A 98 -25.81 17.30 -0.37
CA ALA A 98 -24.91 17.10 -1.51
C ALA A 98 -25.69 16.82 -2.82
N PRO A 99 -25.27 17.39 -3.96
CA PRO A 99 -24.26 18.43 -4.08
C PRO A 99 -24.83 19.85 -3.91
N ALA A 100 -24.09 20.69 -3.18
CA ALA A 100 -24.32 22.13 -3.12
C ALA A 100 -23.34 22.90 -4.02
N MET A 101 -22.20 22.31 -4.38
CA MET A 101 -21.23 22.80 -5.36
C MET A 101 -20.77 21.65 -6.27
N ASP A 102 -20.67 21.95 -7.57
CA ASP A 102 -20.28 20.99 -8.61
C ASP A 102 -19.33 21.61 -9.63
N CYS A 103 -18.55 20.74 -10.25
CA CYS A 103 -17.78 21.03 -11.45
C CYS A 103 -18.42 20.36 -12.67
N ARG A 104 -18.37 21.03 -13.82
CA ARG A 104 -18.73 20.44 -15.11
C ARG A 104 -17.54 20.46 -16.03
N ILE A 105 -17.32 19.37 -16.74
CA ILE A 105 -16.18 19.22 -17.65
C ILE A 105 -16.58 18.41 -18.87
N GLY A 106 -16.20 18.86 -20.06
CA GLY A 106 -16.60 18.20 -21.30
C GLY A 106 -16.13 18.88 -22.57
N SER A 107 -16.68 18.43 -23.70
CA SER A 107 -16.33 18.93 -25.04
C SER A 107 -17.26 20.04 -25.54
N ASP A 108 -18.34 20.34 -24.82
CA ASP A 108 -19.18 21.53 -24.98
C ASP A 108 -20.28 21.58 -23.89
N SER A 109 -21.09 22.64 -23.90
CA SER A 109 -22.21 22.86 -22.97
C SER A 109 -23.38 21.87 -23.08
N GLY A 110 -23.41 20.99 -24.08
CA GLY A 110 -24.36 19.89 -24.24
C GLY A 110 -23.73 18.50 -24.04
N ASN A 111 -22.41 18.41 -23.87
CA ASN A 111 -21.64 17.18 -23.77
C ASN A 111 -20.62 17.29 -22.62
N TYR A 112 -21.08 17.09 -21.38
CA TYR A 112 -20.25 17.20 -20.17
C TYR A 112 -20.59 16.17 -19.08
N TYR A 113 -19.63 15.94 -18.19
CA TYR A 113 -19.79 15.26 -16.92
C TYR A 113 -19.98 16.27 -15.79
N GLU A 114 -20.85 15.99 -14.83
CA GLU A 114 -20.96 16.71 -13.55
C GLU A 114 -20.21 15.92 -12.47
N ASN A 115 -19.48 16.63 -11.59
CA ASN A 115 -18.73 16.04 -10.49
C ASN A 115 -19.00 16.84 -9.22
N ASP A 116 -19.43 16.14 -8.17
CA ASP A 116 -19.81 16.77 -6.91
C ASP A 116 -18.55 17.15 -6.12
N ILE A 117 -18.50 18.39 -5.66
CA ILE A 117 -17.33 18.95 -4.99
C ILE A 117 -17.57 19.16 -3.49
N ALA A 118 -18.71 19.74 -3.13
CA ALA A 118 -19.03 20.06 -1.75
C ALA A 118 -20.55 20.20 -1.51
N GLY A 119 -20.96 20.07 -0.26
CA GLY A 119 -22.36 20.20 0.19
C GLY A 119 -22.76 19.05 1.09
N GLY A 120 -23.48 19.31 2.18
CA GLY A 120 -24.02 18.29 3.09
C GLY A 120 -23.00 17.59 4.00
N GLU A 121 -21.71 17.83 3.78
CA GLU A 121 -20.63 17.22 4.54
C GLU A 121 -20.41 17.98 5.86
N THR A 122 -21.09 17.59 6.94
CA THR A 122 -20.87 18.15 8.29
C THR A 122 -19.62 17.58 8.98
N GLU A 123 -19.01 16.54 8.38
CA GLU A 123 -17.91 15.76 8.95
C GLU A 123 -16.52 16.39 8.72
N PHE A 124 -16.36 17.31 7.77
CA PHE A 124 -15.07 17.96 7.53
C PHE A 124 -14.85 19.16 8.47
N TYR A 125 -13.91 19.02 9.40
CA TYR A 125 -13.41 20.11 10.24
C TYR A 125 -11.91 20.37 9.96
N PRO A 126 -11.49 21.63 9.70
CA PRO A 126 -12.33 22.81 9.62
C PRO A 126 -13.27 22.77 8.39
N PRO A 127 -14.47 23.36 8.48
CA PRO A 127 -15.41 23.37 7.37
C PRO A 127 -14.80 24.06 6.15
N ARG A 128 -14.80 23.38 5.00
CA ARG A 128 -14.29 23.86 3.71
C ARG A 128 -14.84 25.25 3.40
N GLY A 129 -13.99 26.27 3.50
CA GLY A 129 -14.36 27.66 3.22
C GLY A 129 -13.15 28.46 2.74
N GLY A 130 -13.39 29.42 1.85
CA GLY A 130 -12.31 30.09 1.10
C GLY A 130 -12.01 29.35 -0.21
N TRP A 131 -10.76 29.42 -0.66
CA TRP A 131 -10.29 28.73 -1.86
C TRP A 131 -10.22 27.21 -1.63
N LEU A 132 -10.78 26.47 -2.58
CA LEU A 132 -10.76 25.02 -2.68
C LEU A 132 -9.85 24.67 -3.86
N LEU A 133 -8.86 23.83 -3.60
CA LEU A 133 -7.98 23.25 -4.60
C LEU A 133 -8.37 21.79 -4.78
N ILE A 134 -8.77 21.44 -5.99
CA ILE A 134 -9.30 20.11 -6.30
C ILE A 134 -8.60 19.60 -7.55
N ALA A 135 -7.99 18.42 -7.43
CA ALA A 135 -7.52 17.65 -8.56
C ALA A 135 -8.67 16.76 -9.05
N LEU A 136 -9.12 17.00 -10.28
CA LEU A 136 -10.24 16.28 -10.88
C LEU A 136 -9.79 15.57 -12.16
N ASN A 137 -9.87 14.23 -12.15
CA ASN A 137 -9.69 13.39 -13.32
C ASN A 137 -11.05 13.01 -13.94
N PRO A 138 -11.43 13.56 -15.11
CA PRO A 138 -12.74 13.30 -15.71
C PRO A 138 -12.89 11.89 -16.29
N ASN A 139 -11.78 11.14 -16.46
CA ASN A 139 -11.81 9.77 -16.98
C ASN A 139 -12.35 8.76 -15.97
N LEU A 140 -12.48 9.17 -14.70
CA LEU A 140 -12.90 8.29 -13.61
C LEU A 140 -14.40 8.36 -13.43
N ALA A 141 -15.09 7.38 -13.99
CA ALA A 141 -16.56 7.27 -13.94
C ALA A 141 -17.13 7.28 -12.51
N GLU A 142 -16.33 6.95 -11.49
CA GLU A 142 -16.76 6.96 -10.09
C GLU A 142 -16.98 8.35 -9.50
N PHE A 143 -16.41 9.42 -10.06
CA PHE A 143 -16.60 10.78 -9.56
C PHE A 143 -17.71 11.53 -10.29
N GLN A 144 -18.19 10.95 -11.39
CA GLN A 144 -19.25 11.52 -12.20
C GLN A 144 -20.59 11.35 -11.48
N SER A 145 -21.21 12.45 -11.08
CA SER A 145 -22.54 12.48 -10.47
C SER A 145 -23.67 12.48 -11.49
N ALA A 146 -23.40 13.03 -12.68
CA ALA A 146 -24.29 12.99 -13.83
C ALA A 146 -23.51 13.11 -15.14
N GLN A 147 -24.15 12.70 -16.23
CA GLN A 147 -23.64 12.89 -17.60
C GLN A 147 -24.73 13.53 -18.45
N THR A 148 -24.35 14.56 -19.21
CA THR A 148 -25.18 15.16 -20.26
C THR A 148 -24.53 14.91 -21.62
N GLY A 149 -25.31 14.39 -22.57
CA GLY A 149 -24.83 14.11 -23.93
C GLY A 149 -23.75 13.01 -23.97
N THR A 150 -22.78 13.17 -24.86
CA THR A 150 -21.64 12.25 -25.05
C THR A 150 -20.34 13.05 -25.00
N PRO A 151 -19.81 13.31 -23.80
CA PRO A 151 -18.58 14.10 -23.62
C PRO A 151 -17.39 13.44 -24.33
N VAL A 152 -16.53 14.25 -24.95
CA VAL A 152 -15.29 13.78 -25.58
C VAL A 152 -14.08 14.31 -24.79
N LEU A 153 -13.42 13.44 -24.03
CA LEU A 153 -12.31 13.84 -23.15
C LEU A 153 -10.97 14.08 -23.86
N SER A 154 -10.86 13.72 -25.14
CA SER A 154 -9.68 14.05 -25.97
C SER A 154 -9.72 15.47 -26.55
N GLY A 155 -10.80 16.20 -26.31
CA GLY A 155 -10.99 17.58 -26.74
C GLY A 155 -11.87 18.34 -25.76
N VAL A 156 -11.44 18.40 -24.50
CA VAL A 156 -12.11 19.14 -23.44
C VAL A 156 -11.87 20.63 -23.63
N ASP A 157 -12.93 21.38 -23.93
CA ASP A 157 -12.90 22.83 -23.98
C ASP A 157 -13.92 23.49 -23.05
N TYR A 158 -14.82 22.70 -22.44
CA TYR A 158 -15.88 23.19 -21.59
C TYR A 158 -15.60 22.90 -20.12
N PHE A 159 -15.51 23.97 -19.33
CA PHE A 159 -15.34 23.93 -17.88
C PHE A 159 -16.40 24.79 -17.22
N ALA A 160 -17.01 24.31 -16.14
CA ALA A 160 -17.93 25.13 -15.37
C ALA A 160 -17.86 24.77 -13.90
N MET A 161 -18.32 25.71 -13.07
CA MET A 161 -18.72 25.41 -11.72
C MET A 161 -20.20 25.74 -11.56
N GLN A 162 -20.86 25.16 -10.58
CA GLN A 162 -22.23 25.50 -10.20
C GLN A 162 -22.35 25.44 -8.68
N CYS A 163 -23.08 26.37 -8.08
CA CYS A 163 -23.36 26.34 -6.64
C CYS A 163 -24.82 26.67 -6.33
N ASP A 164 -25.29 26.14 -5.21
CA ASP A 164 -26.53 26.54 -4.54
C ASP A 164 -26.21 27.01 -3.12
N PHE A 165 -26.79 28.14 -2.71
CA PHE A 165 -26.77 28.61 -1.32
C PHE A 165 -28.16 28.75 -0.72
N SER A 166 -29.22 28.56 -1.53
CA SER A 166 -30.64 28.69 -1.16
C SER A 166 -30.99 29.94 -0.35
N GLY A 167 -30.18 31.00 -0.52
CA GLY A 167 -30.20 32.20 0.32
C GLY A 167 -29.65 33.41 -0.45
N THR A 168 -29.93 34.61 0.05
CA THR A 168 -29.51 35.84 -0.64
C THR A 168 -28.09 36.24 -0.25
N SER A 169 -27.18 36.34 -1.21
CA SER A 169 -25.88 36.98 -0.98
C SER A 169 -25.95 38.52 -1.15
N LYS A 170 -25.09 39.26 -0.44
CA LYS A 170 -24.95 40.72 -0.61
C LYS A 170 -23.85 41.10 -1.61
N ALA A 171 -22.93 40.18 -1.93
CA ALA A 171 -21.76 40.36 -2.79
C ALA A 171 -21.54 39.14 -3.70
N PRO A 172 -20.61 39.18 -4.68
CA PRO A 172 -20.11 37.97 -5.34
C PRO A 172 -19.67 36.94 -4.30
N ASN A 173 -20.05 35.69 -4.53
CA ASN A 173 -19.89 34.63 -3.53
C ASN A 173 -19.48 33.28 -4.09
N VAL A 174 -19.28 33.20 -5.41
CA VAL A 174 -18.61 32.11 -6.09
C VAL A 174 -17.59 32.67 -7.06
N GLY A 175 -16.45 32.01 -7.20
CA GLY A 175 -15.43 32.41 -8.15
C GLY A 175 -14.50 31.28 -8.55
N MET A 176 -13.77 31.52 -9.62
CA MET A 176 -12.72 30.67 -10.16
C MET A 176 -11.62 31.58 -10.69
N ASP A 177 -10.38 31.15 -10.50
CA ASP A 177 -9.22 32.00 -10.80
C ASP A 177 -8.50 31.59 -12.09
N ALA A 178 -8.38 30.29 -12.36
CA ALA A 178 -7.76 29.78 -13.57
C ALA A 178 -8.21 28.35 -13.88
N ILE A 179 -8.00 27.96 -15.13
CA ILE A 179 -8.17 26.60 -15.62
C ILE A 179 -6.79 26.09 -16.04
N ASP A 180 -6.24 25.19 -15.23
CA ASP A 180 -4.98 24.50 -15.48
C ASP A 180 -5.22 23.01 -15.63
N VAL A 181 -4.74 22.45 -16.74
CA VAL A 181 -4.86 21.02 -17.06
C VAL A 181 -3.48 20.41 -17.20
N GLY A 182 -3.18 19.42 -16.38
CA GLY A 182 -1.88 18.79 -16.30
C GLY A 182 -1.71 18.05 -14.99
N LEU A 183 -0.68 17.21 -14.93
CA LEU A 183 -0.54 16.27 -13.83
C LEU A 183 0.31 16.80 -12.65
N GLY A 184 1.23 17.75 -12.88
CA GLY A 184 1.94 18.46 -11.81
C GLY A 184 3.24 19.16 -12.22
N LEU A 185 4.25 19.11 -11.36
CA LEU A 185 5.46 19.93 -11.45
C LEU A 185 6.72 19.07 -11.60
N THR A 186 7.71 19.58 -12.32
CA THR A 186 9.01 18.92 -12.45
C THR A 186 10.17 19.79 -11.95
N LEU A 187 11.15 19.18 -11.30
CA LEU A 187 12.37 19.84 -10.82
C LEU A 187 13.62 19.28 -11.52
N ILE A 188 14.45 20.19 -12.00
CA ILE A 188 15.75 19.91 -12.63
C ILE A 188 16.86 20.84 -12.10
N GLY A 189 18.12 20.45 -12.32
CA GLY A 189 19.28 21.27 -11.94
C GLY A 189 19.79 20.99 -10.52
N GLY A 190 20.59 21.89 -9.95
CA GLY A 190 21.26 21.63 -8.67
C GLY A 190 22.63 20.97 -8.81
N ASP A 191 23.13 20.76 -10.04
CA ASP A 191 24.34 19.99 -10.30
C ASP A 191 25.65 20.75 -10.01
N GLY A 192 26.47 20.23 -9.09
CA GLY A 192 27.92 20.45 -8.95
C GLY A 192 28.41 21.86 -8.57
N GLY A 193 27.53 22.86 -8.47
CA GLY A 193 27.91 24.23 -8.10
C GLY A 193 26.78 25.20 -7.78
N SER A 194 25.52 24.80 -8.01
CA SER A 194 24.34 25.38 -7.36
C SER A 194 23.99 24.56 -6.11
N THR A 195 23.13 25.10 -5.26
CA THR A 195 22.50 24.31 -4.19
C THR A 195 21.64 23.21 -4.80
N ASP A 196 21.59 22.05 -4.17
CA ASP A 196 20.65 20.97 -4.51
C ASP A 196 19.21 21.48 -4.41
N GLY A 197 18.31 20.87 -5.17
CA GLY A 197 16.88 21.10 -5.03
C GLY A 197 16.33 20.57 -3.72
N VAL A 198 15.26 21.20 -3.23
CA VAL A 198 14.52 20.84 -2.02
C VAL A 198 13.01 20.85 -2.29
N PHE A 199 12.19 20.29 -1.39
CA PHE A 199 10.73 20.34 -1.53
C PHE A 199 10.18 21.77 -1.50
N ASP A 200 10.84 22.67 -0.76
CA ASP A 200 10.48 24.08 -0.73
C ASP A 200 10.61 24.76 -2.10
N ASP A 201 11.45 24.26 -3.02
CA ASP A 201 11.55 24.84 -4.36
C ASP A 201 10.24 24.66 -5.14
N PHE A 202 9.56 23.52 -4.97
CA PHE A 202 8.22 23.31 -5.52
C PHE A 202 7.20 24.26 -4.88
N VAL A 203 7.24 24.42 -3.55
CA VAL A 203 6.35 25.34 -2.81
C VAL A 203 6.56 26.79 -3.28
N VAL A 204 7.81 27.22 -3.41
CA VAL A 204 8.16 28.59 -3.84
C VAL A 204 7.69 28.85 -5.27
N ASP A 205 7.85 27.90 -6.18
CA ASP A 205 7.41 28.06 -7.56
C ASP A 205 5.87 28.14 -7.66
N ASP A 206 5.16 27.21 -7.01
CA ASP A 206 3.71 27.14 -7.07
C ASP A 206 3.05 28.22 -6.20
N GLN A 207 3.23 28.18 -4.89
CA GLN A 207 2.57 29.09 -3.96
C GLN A 207 3.15 30.52 -4.00
N GLY A 208 4.47 30.64 -4.21
CA GLY A 208 5.21 31.89 -4.05
C GLY A 208 5.01 32.90 -5.18
N SER A 209 4.69 32.45 -6.40
CA SER A 209 4.49 33.32 -7.56
C SER A 209 3.05 33.84 -7.65
N THR A 210 2.79 34.95 -6.95
CA THR A 210 1.43 35.52 -6.81
C THR A 210 0.82 36.08 -8.10
N THR A 211 1.58 36.22 -9.19
CA THR A 211 1.09 36.84 -10.43
C THR A 211 0.57 35.82 -11.44
N SER A 212 1.24 34.67 -11.58
CA SER A 212 0.86 33.66 -12.58
C SER A 212 1.36 32.25 -12.26
N GLY A 213 1.98 32.00 -11.10
CA GLY A 213 2.57 30.69 -10.79
C GLY A 213 1.77 29.86 -9.79
N ARG A 214 0.60 30.32 -9.32
CA ARG A 214 -0.23 29.54 -8.40
C ARG A 214 -1.06 28.50 -9.15
N PHE A 215 -0.43 27.37 -9.43
CA PHE A 215 -1.00 26.20 -10.07
C PHE A 215 -1.85 25.35 -9.11
N GLY A 216 -1.53 25.34 -7.82
CA GLY A 216 -2.29 24.61 -6.79
C GLY A 216 -1.99 23.12 -6.70
N TYR A 217 -0.88 22.66 -7.28
CA TYR A 217 -0.39 21.29 -7.13
C TYR A 217 0.29 21.07 -5.78
N ILE A 218 0.86 22.12 -5.21
CA ILE A 218 1.56 22.06 -3.93
C ILE A 218 1.35 23.35 -3.13
N THR A 219 1.08 23.18 -1.83
CA THR A 219 0.93 24.29 -0.89
C THR A 219 1.54 23.93 0.45
N GLU A 220 1.95 24.92 1.23
CA GLU A 220 2.45 24.74 2.59
C GLU A 220 1.55 25.45 3.60
N LEU A 221 1.19 24.73 4.67
CA LEU A 221 0.51 25.28 5.84
C LEU A 221 1.14 24.72 7.12
N ASP A 222 1.56 25.60 8.03
CA ASP A 222 2.19 25.25 9.30
C ASP A 222 3.35 24.24 9.15
N SER A 223 4.18 24.43 8.11
CA SER A 223 5.31 23.57 7.75
C SER A 223 4.97 22.15 7.30
N ILE A 224 3.70 21.88 7.01
CA ILE A 224 3.24 20.68 6.32
C ILE A 224 3.00 21.05 4.85
N ILE A 225 3.58 20.25 3.97
CA ILE A 225 3.43 20.40 2.53
C ILE A 225 2.29 19.50 2.04
N PHE A 226 1.32 20.07 1.34
CA PHE A 226 0.17 19.38 0.77
C PHE A 226 0.34 19.24 -0.73
N VAL A 227 0.37 18.00 -1.24
CA VAL A 227 0.65 17.68 -2.64
C VAL A 227 -0.60 17.11 -3.31
N LEU A 228 -1.16 17.75 -4.34
CA LEU A 228 -2.41 17.38 -5.03
C LEU A 228 -2.21 16.76 -6.43
N GLY A 229 -0.97 16.65 -6.92
CA GLY A 229 -0.67 16.03 -8.21
C GLY A 229 0.65 15.25 -8.18
N LYS A 230 1.14 14.84 -9.36
CA LYS A 230 2.39 14.10 -9.49
C LYS A 230 3.57 15.04 -9.69
N HIS A 231 4.65 14.79 -8.96
CA HIS A 231 5.86 15.60 -9.03
C HIS A 231 7.03 14.78 -9.56
N TRP A 232 7.89 15.40 -10.34
CA TRP A 232 9.03 14.76 -10.95
C TRP A 232 10.34 15.40 -10.54
N ILE A 233 11.36 14.56 -10.35
CA ILE A 233 12.73 14.99 -10.09
C ILE A 233 13.63 14.27 -11.10
N GLY A 234 14.48 15.02 -11.79
CA GLY A 234 15.45 14.44 -12.73
C GLY A 234 15.02 14.41 -14.19
N ARG A 235 13.88 15.01 -14.55
CA ARG A 235 13.40 15.12 -15.95
C ARG A 235 12.78 16.49 -16.21
N ASN A 236 12.77 16.94 -17.46
CA ASN A 236 12.09 18.18 -17.84
C ASN A 236 10.62 17.95 -18.26
N ALA A 237 9.89 19.04 -18.53
CA ALA A 237 8.48 19.03 -18.92
C ALA A 237 8.16 18.27 -20.23
N SER A 238 9.18 17.97 -21.02
CA SER A 238 9.06 17.14 -22.24
C SER A 238 9.36 15.66 -21.97
N GLY A 239 9.49 15.27 -20.70
CA GLY A 239 9.83 13.91 -20.27
C GLY A 239 11.28 13.51 -20.55
N THR A 240 12.18 14.47 -20.81
CA THR A 240 13.60 14.17 -21.07
C THR A 240 14.40 14.24 -19.78
N THR A 241 15.11 13.16 -19.45
CA THR A 241 16.03 13.09 -18.31
C THR A 241 17.04 14.23 -18.33
N THR A 242 17.21 14.90 -17.20
CA THR A 242 18.08 16.09 -17.05
C THR A 242 18.84 15.99 -15.72
N SER A 243 20.14 16.29 -15.76
CA SER A 243 21.02 16.25 -14.59
C SER A 243 20.46 17.07 -13.44
N THR A 244 20.28 16.43 -12.29
CA THR A 244 19.58 16.98 -11.14
C THR A 244 20.17 16.45 -9.84
N SER A 245 20.42 17.34 -8.88
CA SER A 245 20.75 16.98 -7.51
C SER A 245 19.65 17.50 -6.59
N PHE A 246 19.12 16.65 -5.71
CA PHE A 246 18.03 16.98 -4.79
C PHE A 246 18.33 16.41 -3.41
N THR A 247 18.33 17.24 -2.37
CA THR A 247 18.65 16.83 -1.00
C THR A 247 17.76 17.56 -0.01
N ASP A 248 16.88 16.85 0.69
CA ASP A 248 16.01 17.46 1.72
C ASP A 248 15.93 16.60 2.99
N ILE A 249 15.59 17.25 4.12
CA ILE A 249 15.62 16.66 5.45
C ILE A 249 14.43 17.10 6.32
N GLY A 250 13.83 16.15 7.03
CA GLY A 250 12.88 16.43 8.11
C GLY A 250 11.55 17.03 7.66
N ARG A 251 11.18 16.89 6.38
CA ARG A 251 9.93 17.42 5.83
C ARG A 251 8.75 16.51 6.07
N VAL A 252 7.59 17.12 6.28
CA VAL A 252 6.30 16.40 6.35
C VAL A 252 5.49 16.76 5.12
N LEU A 253 5.23 15.75 4.29
CA LEU A 253 4.40 15.86 3.10
C LEU A 253 3.15 15.03 3.30
N THR A 254 2.01 15.63 2.99
CA THR A 254 0.70 14.99 3.00
C THR A 254 0.15 15.02 1.59
N PHE A 255 -0.48 13.92 1.19
CA PHE A 255 -1.14 13.75 -0.09
C PHE A 255 -2.66 13.70 0.16
N PRO A 256 -3.35 14.85 0.07
CA PRO A 256 -4.77 14.91 0.37
C PRO A 256 -5.54 14.09 -0.64
N ASP A 257 -6.62 13.52 -0.17
CA ASP A 257 -7.58 12.83 -1.01
C ASP A 257 -8.33 13.83 -1.93
N SER A 258 -8.47 13.49 -3.21
CA SER A 258 -9.18 14.30 -4.21
C SER A 258 -9.95 13.42 -5.21
N LEU A 259 -10.41 14.00 -6.32
CA LEU A 259 -11.13 13.31 -7.39
C LEU A 259 -10.16 12.79 -8.46
N HIS A 260 -9.09 12.13 -8.03
CA HIS A 260 -8.01 11.60 -8.86
C HIS A 260 -7.91 10.07 -8.76
N GLY A 261 -7.15 9.45 -9.67
CA GLY A 261 -7.01 8.00 -9.76
C GLY A 261 -5.62 7.50 -9.37
N PRO A 262 -5.39 6.18 -9.48
CA PRO A 262 -4.07 5.59 -9.27
C PRO A 262 -3.02 6.27 -10.15
N GLY A 263 -1.88 6.61 -9.56
CA GLY A 263 -0.76 7.23 -10.25
C GLY A 263 -0.91 8.71 -10.61
N ASP A 264 -2.05 9.35 -10.32
CA ASP A 264 -2.25 10.78 -10.57
C ASP A 264 -1.58 11.69 -9.50
N GLN A 265 -1.19 11.11 -8.37
CA GLN A 265 -0.60 11.82 -7.23
C GLN A 265 0.65 11.07 -6.73
N GLY A 266 1.67 11.81 -6.30
CA GLY A 266 2.88 11.22 -5.74
C GLY A 266 4.17 11.74 -6.37
N PHE A 267 5.22 10.93 -6.37
CA PHE A 267 6.53 11.29 -6.88
C PHE A 267 7.05 10.31 -7.92
N ASN A 268 7.75 10.84 -8.91
CA ASN A 268 8.53 10.05 -9.84
C ASN A 268 9.96 10.59 -9.94
N ILE A 269 10.91 9.71 -9.65
CA ILE A 269 12.33 9.99 -9.64
C ILE A 269 12.96 9.34 -10.87
N ASP A 270 13.55 10.14 -11.74
CA ASP A 270 14.22 9.67 -12.95
C ASP A 270 15.73 9.58 -12.69
N LEU A 271 16.28 8.36 -12.64
CA LEU A 271 17.70 8.04 -12.54
C LEU A 271 18.27 7.50 -13.86
N THR A 272 17.59 7.74 -14.98
CA THR A 272 18.07 7.35 -16.31
C THR A 272 19.39 8.05 -16.62
N THR A 273 20.20 7.46 -17.49
CA THR A 273 21.56 7.95 -17.77
C THR A 273 21.59 9.41 -18.23
N VAL A 274 22.31 10.23 -17.47
CA VAL A 274 22.64 11.63 -17.76
C VAL A 274 24.02 11.95 -17.17
N THR A 275 24.62 13.09 -17.51
CA THR A 275 25.94 13.49 -16.97
C THR A 275 25.96 14.97 -16.61
N PRO A 276 26.26 15.34 -15.35
CA PRO A 276 26.35 14.46 -14.16
C PRO A 276 25.08 13.63 -13.95
N GLU A 277 25.21 12.50 -13.26
CA GLU A 277 24.10 11.61 -12.93
C GLU A 277 23.09 12.31 -12.00
N ASN A 278 21.88 11.76 -11.88
CA ASN A 278 20.87 12.28 -10.97
C ASN A 278 21.10 11.73 -9.56
N ASP A 279 21.17 12.60 -8.56
CA ASP A 279 21.39 12.20 -7.16
C ASP A 279 20.28 12.78 -6.28
N VAL A 280 19.47 11.92 -5.67
CA VAL A 280 18.32 12.31 -4.86
C VAL A 280 18.43 11.70 -3.46
N THR A 281 18.42 12.55 -2.43
CA THR A 281 18.54 12.13 -1.02
C THR A 281 17.40 12.71 -0.19
N TRP A 282 16.68 11.86 0.53
CA TRP A 282 15.70 12.22 1.53
C TRP A 282 16.14 11.68 2.89
N THR A 283 16.09 12.51 3.94
CA THR A 283 16.47 12.09 5.29
C THR A 283 15.41 12.49 6.30
N SER A 284 14.92 11.55 7.10
CA SER A 284 13.91 11.80 8.14
C SER A 284 12.64 12.50 7.64
N CYS A 285 12.32 12.36 6.35
CA CYS A 285 11.08 12.90 5.76
C CYS A 285 9.90 11.95 6.03
N THR A 286 8.72 12.52 6.24
CA THR A 286 7.47 11.79 6.47
C THR A 286 6.51 12.08 5.33
N PHE A 287 6.02 11.02 4.69
CA PHE A 287 5.11 11.06 3.55
C PHE A 287 3.81 10.35 3.92
N LEU A 288 2.69 11.10 3.96
CA LEU A 288 1.40 10.61 4.45
C LEU A 288 0.34 10.66 3.33
N GLY A 289 -0.07 9.49 2.84
CA GLY A 289 -1.26 9.36 2.03
C GLY A 289 -2.53 9.53 2.86
N ILE A 290 -3.50 10.30 2.37
CA ILE A 290 -4.87 10.35 2.91
C ILE A 290 -5.86 9.64 1.96
N GLY A 291 -5.38 9.23 0.77
CA GLY A 291 -6.15 8.44 -0.17
C GLY A 291 -6.67 7.16 0.48
N THR A 292 -7.91 6.82 0.20
CA THR A 292 -8.55 5.62 0.75
C THR A 292 -8.21 4.43 -0.14
N GLY A 293 -7.37 3.51 0.34
CA GLY A 293 -7.17 2.18 -0.25
C GLY A 293 -8.00 1.10 0.45
N ASN A 294 -9.00 1.51 1.24
CA ASN A 294 -9.66 0.66 2.23
C ASN A 294 -10.30 -0.57 1.58
N ARG A 295 -9.92 -1.73 2.11
CA ARG A 295 -10.52 -3.03 1.83
C ARG A 295 -11.25 -3.45 3.10
N ILE A 296 -12.56 -3.65 3.02
CA ILE A 296 -13.36 -4.18 4.14
C ILE A 296 -13.72 -5.61 3.81
N ARG A 297 -13.77 -6.47 4.82
CA ARG A 297 -14.43 -7.78 4.73
C ARG A 297 -15.68 -7.78 5.58
N PHE A 298 -16.69 -8.52 5.15
CA PHE A 298 -17.89 -8.78 5.92
C PHE A 298 -18.37 -10.22 5.66
N ASN A 299 -18.97 -10.81 6.67
CA ASN A 299 -19.59 -12.11 6.68
C ASN A 299 -21.07 -11.97 6.31
N THR A 300 -21.55 -12.74 5.34
CA THR A 300 -22.93 -12.63 4.83
C THR A 300 -24.00 -13.06 5.84
N GLU A 301 -23.65 -13.82 6.87
CA GLU A 301 -24.58 -14.28 7.90
C GLU A 301 -24.64 -13.32 9.08
N THR A 302 -23.49 -12.95 9.62
CA THR A 302 -23.41 -12.20 10.89
C THR A 302 -23.43 -10.69 10.68
N GLU A 303 -22.95 -10.20 9.53
CA GLU A 303 -22.73 -8.77 9.32
C GLU A 303 -23.75 -8.12 8.35
N ILE A 304 -24.81 -8.83 7.94
CA ILE A 304 -25.89 -8.33 7.06
C ILE A 304 -27.26 -8.33 7.76
N ASP A 305 -27.97 -7.19 7.76
CA ASP A 305 -29.36 -7.07 8.28
C ASP A 305 -30.41 -6.87 7.17
N GLY A 306 -30.26 -7.56 6.05
CA GLY A 306 -31.21 -7.51 4.92
C GLY A 306 -31.19 -6.22 4.08
N VAL A 307 -30.55 -5.14 4.55
CA VAL A 307 -30.42 -3.86 3.82
C VAL A 307 -29.07 -3.17 4.06
N THR A 308 -28.53 -3.28 5.27
CA THR A 308 -27.25 -2.66 5.67
C THR A 308 -26.23 -3.71 6.08
N LEU A 309 -24.96 -3.34 6.04
CA LEU A 309 -23.92 -4.04 6.78
C LEU A 309 -23.91 -3.53 8.21
N GLU A 310 -24.43 -4.34 9.15
CA GLU A 310 -24.75 -3.95 10.53
C GLU A 310 -23.55 -4.11 11.48
N GLU A 311 -22.71 -5.13 11.25
CA GLU A 311 -21.67 -5.54 12.22
C GLU A 311 -20.23 -5.44 11.65
N VAL A 312 -19.99 -4.57 10.66
CA VAL A 312 -18.61 -4.26 10.26
C VAL A 312 -17.90 -3.55 11.43
N THR A 313 -17.06 -4.32 12.10
CA THR A 313 -16.60 -4.33 13.49
C THR A 313 -15.98 -3.08 14.15
N SER A 314 -16.07 -1.87 13.59
CA SER A 314 -15.88 -0.64 14.38
C SER A 314 -16.33 0.62 13.61
N GLN A 315 -16.73 1.67 14.33
CA GLN A 315 -17.02 2.98 13.75
C GLN A 315 -15.90 3.48 12.81
N SER A 316 -14.64 3.14 13.11
CA SER A 316 -13.49 3.49 12.28
C SER A 316 -13.52 2.93 10.87
N VAL A 317 -14.18 1.78 10.67
CA VAL A 317 -14.32 1.14 9.37
C VAL A 317 -15.46 1.77 8.55
N ILE A 318 -16.55 2.18 9.21
CA ILE A 318 -17.65 2.95 8.58
C ILE A 318 -17.18 4.35 8.18
N ASP A 319 -16.34 4.97 9.00
CA ASP A 319 -15.75 6.28 8.73
C ASP A 319 -14.76 6.25 7.55
N ALA A 320 -14.24 5.06 7.24
CA ALA A 320 -13.32 4.82 6.13
C ALA A 320 -13.96 4.94 4.74
N PHE A 321 -15.30 4.95 4.65
CA PHE A 321 -16.07 5.14 3.43
C PHE A 321 -16.86 6.44 3.46
N ARG A 322 -17.07 7.06 2.30
CA ARG A 322 -17.91 8.24 2.12
C ARG A 322 -19.14 7.88 1.29
N PRO A 323 -20.30 8.51 1.55
CA PRO A 323 -21.44 8.42 0.64
C PRO A 323 -21.03 8.78 -0.80
N GLY A 324 -21.34 7.89 -1.74
CA GLY A 324 -20.96 8.01 -3.15
C GLY A 324 -19.63 7.35 -3.53
N ASP A 325 -18.86 6.82 -2.58
CA ASP A 325 -17.65 6.04 -2.89
C ASP A 325 -18.02 4.83 -3.75
N SER A 326 -17.25 4.58 -4.81
CA SER A 326 -17.43 3.38 -5.62
C SER A 326 -16.64 2.20 -5.05
N VAL A 327 -17.25 1.03 -5.08
CA VAL A 327 -16.67 -0.21 -4.54
C VAL A 327 -16.95 -1.39 -5.45
N VAL A 328 -15.96 -2.26 -5.64
CA VAL A 328 -16.15 -3.58 -6.24
C VAL A 328 -16.45 -4.57 -5.13
N MET A 329 -17.52 -5.33 -5.32
CA MET A 329 -17.79 -6.48 -4.48
C MET A 329 -16.98 -7.66 -4.97
N ARG A 330 -16.23 -8.29 -4.07
CA ARG A 330 -15.46 -9.49 -4.34
C ARG A 330 -15.96 -10.63 -3.47
N SER A 331 -16.43 -11.70 -4.11
CA SER A 331 -16.56 -12.97 -3.42
C SER A 331 -15.15 -13.45 -3.07
N GLN A 332 -14.92 -13.94 -1.84
CA GLN A 332 -13.69 -14.68 -1.52
C GLN A 332 -13.85 -16.18 -1.77
N GLY A 333 -14.85 -16.55 -2.58
CA GLY A 333 -15.29 -17.92 -2.85
C GLY A 333 -16.73 -18.14 -2.39
N GLY A 334 -17.32 -19.28 -2.77
CA GLY A 334 -18.69 -19.68 -2.40
C GLY A 334 -19.69 -19.69 -3.56
N THR A 335 -20.96 -19.92 -3.25
CA THR A 335 -22.10 -19.83 -4.20
C THR A 335 -23.18 -18.85 -3.75
N GLU A 336 -23.07 -18.28 -2.56
CA GLU A 336 -24.02 -17.29 -2.08
C GLU A 336 -23.89 -15.98 -2.86
N THR A 337 -25.03 -15.32 -3.07
CA THR A 337 -25.06 -13.97 -3.61
C THR A 337 -25.80 -13.12 -2.59
N PRO A 338 -25.11 -12.28 -1.80
CA PRO A 338 -25.72 -11.49 -0.73
C PRO A 338 -26.51 -10.30 -1.29
N GLY A 339 -27.15 -10.45 -2.44
CA GLY A 339 -27.82 -9.37 -3.18
C GLY A 339 -26.88 -8.53 -4.05
N VAL A 340 -25.57 -8.74 -3.95
CA VAL A 340 -24.53 -8.14 -4.81
C VAL A 340 -23.88 -9.20 -5.71
N THR A 341 -23.19 -8.77 -6.76
CA THR A 341 -22.55 -9.63 -7.77
C THR A 341 -21.04 -9.46 -7.72
N ASP A 342 -20.31 -10.57 -7.70
CA ASP A 342 -18.84 -10.57 -7.72
C ASP A 342 -18.29 -9.82 -8.93
N GLY A 343 -17.21 -9.06 -8.72
CA GLY A 343 -16.59 -8.20 -9.72
C GLY A 343 -17.44 -7.01 -10.18
N THR A 344 -18.63 -6.80 -9.61
CA THR A 344 -19.53 -5.71 -9.98
C THR A 344 -19.30 -4.49 -9.09
N ARG A 345 -19.31 -3.31 -9.72
CA ARG A 345 -19.22 -2.01 -9.07
C ARG A 345 -20.55 -1.62 -8.43
N TYR A 346 -20.48 -1.14 -7.20
CA TYR A 346 -21.56 -0.54 -6.44
C TYR A 346 -21.11 0.81 -5.86
N TRP A 347 -22.04 1.55 -5.28
CA TRP A 347 -21.77 2.83 -4.63
C TRP A 347 -22.24 2.80 -3.18
N VAL A 348 -21.38 3.25 -2.28
CA VAL A 348 -21.60 3.24 -0.83
C VAL A 348 -22.52 4.38 -0.42
N GLY A 349 -23.63 4.08 0.24
CA GLY A 349 -24.40 5.03 1.05
C GLY A 349 -24.15 4.78 2.53
N LYS A 350 -24.38 5.80 3.38
CA LYS A 350 -24.37 5.64 4.84
C LYS A 350 -25.79 5.73 5.38
N ASP A 351 -26.24 4.72 6.14
CA ASP A 351 -27.42 4.86 6.97
C ASP A 351 -27.00 5.36 8.35
N LEU A 352 -27.02 6.69 8.51
CA LEU A 352 -26.69 7.36 9.77
C LEU A 352 -27.86 7.36 10.77
N THR A 353 -29.02 6.80 10.39
CA THR A 353 -30.23 6.77 11.21
C THR A 353 -30.54 5.39 11.79
N ALA A 354 -29.96 4.32 11.20
CA ALA A 354 -29.98 2.97 11.74
C ALA A 354 -29.16 2.89 13.06
N THR A 355 -29.53 1.95 13.92
CA THR A 355 -28.75 1.60 15.12
C THR A 355 -28.51 0.10 15.11
N PRO A 356 -27.26 -0.35 14.86
CA PRO A 356 -26.06 0.45 14.60
C PRO A 356 -26.09 1.15 13.23
N THR A 357 -25.30 2.22 13.08
CA THR A 357 -25.09 2.87 11.78
C THR A 357 -24.40 1.89 10.85
N GLY A 358 -24.77 1.85 9.57
CA GLY A 358 -24.26 0.85 8.63
C GLY A 358 -23.99 1.40 7.22
N ILE A 359 -23.28 0.60 6.43
CA ILE A 359 -23.06 0.86 5.01
C ILE A 359 -24.21 0.25 4.19
N THR A 360 -24.70 0.99 3.21
CA THR A 360 -25.65 0.50 2.18
C THR A 360 -24.97 0.53 0.82
N PHE A 361 -25.43 -0.31 -0.11
CA PHE A 361 -24.94 -0.31 -1.49
C PHE A 361 -26.02 0.11 -2.45
N HIS A 362 -25.62 0.80 -3.52
CA HIS A 362 -26.52 1.33 -4.54
C HIS A 362 -25.94 1.02 -5.91
N THR A 363 -26.78 0.99 -6.94
CA THR A 363 -26.39 0.74 -8.34
C THR A 363 -26.03 2.01 -9.11
N THR A 364 -26.10 3.17 -8.47
CA THR A 364 -25.60 4.44 -9.00
C THR A 364 -25.10 5.33 -7.88
N ARG A 365 -24.13 6.19 -8.16
CA ARG A 365 -23.61 7.20 -7.21
C ARG A 365 -24.69 8.12 -6.68
N THR A 366 -25.58 8.59 -7.55
CA THR A 366 -26.67 9.51 -7.20
C THR A 366 -27.57 8.92 -6.11
N LEU A 367 -27.95 7.65 -6.21
CA LEU A 367 -28.76 6.98 -5.19
C LEU A 367 -28.02 6.85 -3.86
N ALA A 368 -26.72 6.54 -3.91
CA ALA A 368 -25.87 6.41 -2.74
C ALA A 368 -25.72 7.72 -1.95
N MET A 369 -25.58 8.84 -2.66
CA MET A 369 -25.48 10.17 -2.04
C MET A 369 -26.82 10.68 -1.49
N LEU A 370 -27.95 10.26 -2.06
CA LEU A 370 -29.27 10.56 -1.53
C LEU A 370 -29.60 9.77 -0.26
N ALA A 371 -28.91 8.65 -0.02
CA ALA A 371 -29.15 7.79 1.13
C ALA A 371 -28.58 8.34 2.45
N SER A 372 -27.62 9.28 2.41
CA SER A 372 -26.92 9.80 3.60
C SER A 372 -27.66 10.92 4.35
N GLY A 373 -28.95 11.13 4.10
CA GLY A 373 -29.77 12.15 4.77
C GLY A 373 -31.07 11.58 5.33
N ALA A 374 -31.52 12.11 6.46
CA ALA A 374 -32.80 11.73 7.09
C ALA A 374 -33.99 12.08 6.16
N GLY A 375 -34.38 11.16 5.28
CA GLY A 375 -35.54 11.29 4.40
C GLY A 375 -35.30 10.94 2.92
N SER A 376 -35.20 9.65 2.63
CA SER A 376 -35.66 8.95 1.40
C SER A 376 -35.28 9.48 0.01
N GLY A 377 -34.49 8.69 -0.74
CA GLY A 377 -34.40 8.81 -2.20
C GLY A 377 -33.72 7.62 -2.90
N GLY A 378 -32.65 7.06 -2.33
CA GLY A 378 -31.99 5.87 -2.87
C GLY A 378 -32.64 4.59 -2.35
N SER A 379 -33.20 3.74 -3.21
CA SER A 379 -33.48 2.35 -2.82
C SER A 379 -32.16 1.59 -2.83
N PRO A 380 -31.62 1.21 -1.65
CA PRO A 380 -30.40 0.41 -1.60
C PRO A 380 -30.64 -0.94 -2.27
N VAL A 381 -29.54 -1.56 -2.70
CA VAL A 381 -29.50 -2.97 -3.05
C VAL A 381 -29.91 -3.74 -1.80
N ASN A 382 -30.97 -4.56 -1.90
CA ASN A 382 -31.36 -5.43 -0.81
C ASN A 382 -30.26 -6.46 -0.62
N LEU A 383 -29.58 -6.40 0.51
CA LEU A 383 -28.63 -7.42 0.89
C LEU A 383 -29.40 -8.63 1.38
N THR A 384 -28.92 -9.83 1.08
CA THR A 384 -29.56 -11.06 1.56
C THR A 384 -28.61 -11.70 2.56
N ALA A 385 -28.98 -11.66 3.84
CA ALA A 385 -28.25 -12.38 4.87
C ALA A 385 -28.31 -13.88 4.57
N SER A 386 -27.21 -14.60 4.82
CA SER A 386 -27.24 -16.05 4.68
C SER A 386 -28.23 -16.65 5.67
N THR A 387 -29.05 -17.60 5.20
CA THR A 387 -29.96 -18.38 6.04
C THR A 387 -29.44 -19.78 6.33
N ALA A 388 -28.29 -20.15 5.78
CA ALA A 388 -27.80 -21.53 5.78
C ALA A 388 -26.72 -21.81 6.86
N GLY A 389 -26.38 -20.84 7.71
CA GLY A 389 -25.46 -21.05 8.84
C GLY A 389 -23.99 -21.14 8.43
N ASN A 390 -23.62 -20.48 7.34
CA ASN A 390 -22.39 -20.65 6.55
C ASN A 390 -21.89 -19.30 6.00
N GLY A 391 -22.06 -18.21 6.75
CA GLY A 391 -21.83 -16.88 6.21
C GLY A 391 -20.51 -16.73 5.44
N GLU A 392 -20.63 -16.57 4.12
CA GLU A 392 -19.49 -16.41 3.21
C GLU A 392 -18.78 -15.09 3.50
N ILE A 393 -17.45 -15.10 3.39
CA ILE A 393 -16.67 -13.86 3.51
C ILE A 393 -16.69 -13.16 2.16
N TRP A 394 -17.28 -11.97 2.15
CA TRP A 394 -17.24 -11.04 1.03
C TRP A 394 -16.31 -9.89 1.34
N ARG A 395 -15.73 -9.30 0.30
CA ARG A 395 -14.83 -8.17 0.38
C ARG A 395 -15.37 -6.99 -0.42
N ILE A 396 -15.21 -5.81 0.15
CA ILE A 396 -15.47 -4.52 -0.47
C ILE A 396 -14.12 -3.94 -0.83
N ASP A 397 -13.87 -3.80 -2.13
CA ASP A 397 -12.72 -3.09 -2.65
C ASP A 397 -13.13 -1.71 -3.07
N LYS A 398 -12.47 -0.68 -2.56
CA LYS A 398 -12.63 0.62 -3.18
C LYS A 398 -12.09 0.57 -4.62
N ASP A 399 -12.92 0.98 -5.55
CA ASP A 399 -12.77 0.69 -6.99
C ASP A 399 -11.53 1.36 -7.62
N ASN A 400 -10.97 2.37 -6.96
CA ASN A 400 -9.70 2.98 -7.29
C ASN A 400 -8.91 3.27 -6.02
N ASP A 401 -7.66 2.83 -6.00
CA ASP A 401 -6.71 3.23 -4.97
C ASP A 401 -6.23 4.65 -5.25
N ARG A 402 -6.58 5.58 -4.35
CA ARG A 402 -6.30 7.01 -4.50
C ARG A 402 -5.09 7.44 -3.69
N ARG A 403 -4.41 6.47 -3.07
CA ARG A 403 -3.17 6.69 -2.35
C ARG A 403 -2.06 7.15 -3.32
N PRO A 404 -1.13 7.99 -2.86
CA PRO A 404 0.00 8.43 -3.68
C PRO A 404 0.89 7.25 -4.09
N GLU A 405 1.62 7.43 -5.18
CA GLU A 405 2.63 6.48 -5.65
C GLU A 405 4.04 7.08 -5.56
N LEU A 406 5.02 6.24 -5.27
CA LEU A 406 6.44 6.56 -5.47
C LEU A 406 6.99 5.66 -6.57
N THR A 407 7.53 6.25 -7.63
CA THR A 407 8.16 5.49 -8.71
C THR A 407 9.57 5.99 -8.95
N VAL A 408 10.56 5.13 -8.78
CA VAL A 408 11.93 5.39 -9.24
C VAL A 408 12.16 4.63 -10.54
N SER A 409 12.80 5.29 -11.50
CA SER A 409 13.12 4.73 -12.82
C SER A 409 14.58 4.94 -13.15
N GLY A 410 15.16 4.10 -14.01
CA GLY A 410 16.59 4.14 -14.31
C GLY A 410 17.48 3.65 -13.16
N THR A 411 18.78 3.54 -13.41
CA THR A 411 19.77 2.98 -12.48
C THR A 411 21.15 3.64 -12.60
N ALA A 412 21.27 4.72 -13.36
CA ALA A 412 22.54 5.41 -13.56
C ALA A 412 22.84 6.36 -12.39
N GLY A 413 21.81 7.04 -11.89
CA GLY A 413 21.87 7.87 -10.69
C GLY A 413 21.58 7.12 -9.39
N THR A 414 21.45 7.88 -8.30
CA THR A 414 21.15 7.38 -6.96
C THR A 414 19.87 7.98 -6.37
N PHE A 415 19.10 7.14 -5.67
CA PHE A 415 18.01 7.57 -4.79
C PHE A 415 18.22 6.98 -3.40
N VAL A 416 18.39 7.82 -2.39
CA VAL A 416 18.63 7.39 -1.00
C VAL A 416 17.53 7.97 -0.11
N ALA A 417 16.81 7.11 0.61
CA ALA A 417 15.86 7.51 1.63
C ALA A 417 16.27 6.92 2.98
N THR A 418 16.70 7.78 3.91
CA THR A 418 17.16 7.38 5.25
C THR A 418 16.18 7.85 6.32
N ASP A 419 15.78 6.97 7.22
CA ASP A 419 14.83 7.23 8.32
C ASP A 419 13.49 7.85 7.85
N CYS A 420 13.10 7.59 6.60
CA CYS A 420 11.88 8.13 6.02
C CYS A 420 10.65 7.29 6.39
N VAL A 421 9.49 7.93 6.53
CA VAL A 421 8.21 7.26 6.75
C VAL A 421 7.36 7.38 5.48
N PHE A 422 6.91 6.25 4.95
CA PHE A 422 5.94 6.15 3.86
C PHE A 422 4.68 5.49 4.41
N SER A 423 3.61 6.26 4.54
CA SER A 423 2.35 5.75 5.06
C SER A 423 1.25 5.92 4.03
N ALA A 424 0.42 4.89 3.86
CA ALA A 424 -0.70 4.88 2.94
C ALA A 424 -0.31 5.23 1.49
N PHE A 425 0.72 4.58 0.96
CA PHE A 425 1.07 4.63 -0.48
C PHE A 425 0.39 3.49 -1.24
N GLY A 426 -0.13 3.77 -2.44
CA GLY A 426 -0.80 2.76 -3.26
C GLY A 426 0.20 1.77 -3.88
N ALA A 427 1.34 2.30 -4.32
CA ALA A 427 2.46 1.51 -4.80
C ALA A 427 3.79 2.24 -4.58
N ILE A 428 4.86 1.46 -4.35
CA ILE A 428 6.23 1.96 -4.31
C ILE A 428 7.08 1.11 -5.24
N VAL A 429 7.69 1.72 -6.25
CA VAL A 429 8.52 1.05 -7.25
C VAL A 429 9.95 1.55 -7.13
N LEU A 430 10.88 0.64 -6.85
CA LEU A 430 12.30 0.92 -6.65
C LEU A 430 13.15 0.15 -7.66
N THR A 431 14.32 0.70 -8.00
CA THR A 431 15.31 0.09 -8.90
C THR A 431 16.63 -0.16 -8.17
N SER A 432 17.62 -0.74 -8.84
CA SER A 432 18.96 -0.95 -8.27
C SER A 432 19.73 0.34 -7.96
N GLY A 433 19.24 1.51 -8.39
CA GLY A 433 19.79 2.81 -7.98
C GLY A 433 19.29 3.29 -6.62
N CYS A 434 18.38 2.54 -5.98
CA CYS A 434 17.72 2.94 -4.74
C CYS A 434 18.37 2.31 -3.50
N THR A 435 18.42 3.07 -2.42
CA THR A 435 18.73 2.61 -1.06
C THR A 435 17.71 3.16 -0.09
N MET A 436 17.02 2.27 0.63
CA MET A 436 16.14 2.59 1.75
C MET A 436 16.82 2.12 3.03
N ASP A 437 17.04 3.02 3.98
CA ASP A 437 17.78 2.73 5.22
C ASP A 437 17.01 3.26 6.44
N GLY A 438 16.64 2.41 7.39
CA GLY A 438 15.86 2.80 8.56
C GLY A 438 14.41 3.27 8.26
N GLY A 439 13.92 3.05 7.03
CA GLY A 439 12.63 3.54 6.59
C GLY A 439 11.44 2.77 7.17
N THR A 440 10.31 3.43 7.42
CA THR A 440 9.05 2.78 7.83
C THR A 440 8.03 2.82 6.69
N PHE A 441 7.43 1.68 6.39
CA PHE A 441 6.36 1.50 5.40
C PHE A 441 5.13 0.97 6.11
N SER A 442 4.06 1.76 6.17
CA SER A 442 2.82 1.38 6.84
C SER A 442 1.60 1.59 5.95
N ASP A 443 0.61 0.69 6.02
CA ASP A 443 -0.63 0.78 5.24
C ASP A 443 -0.37 0.97 3.73
N CYS A 444 0.73 0.41 3.23
CA CYS A 444 1.07 0.52 1.82
C CYS A 444 0.41 -0.62 1.00
N GLY A 445 0.21 -0.36 -0.29
CA GLY A 445 0.03 -1.41 -1.30
C GLY A 445 1.37 -2.01 -1.71
N THR A 446 1.46 -2.60 -2.89
CA THR A 446 2.64 -3.39 -3.27
C THR A 446 3.92 -2.55 -3.36
N ILE A 447 5.01 -3.09 -2.80
CA ILE A 447 6.37 -2.56 -2.99
C ILE A 447 7.08 -3.44 -4.04
N THR A 448 7.54 -2.85 -5.13
CA THR A 448 8.42 -3.52 -6.10
C THR A 448 9.87 -3.19 -5.79
N GLN A 449 10.63 -4.17 -5.30
CA GLN A 449 12.05 -4.10 -4.99
C GLN A 449 12.84 -4.74 -6.14
N ALA A 450 13.29 -3.94 -7.11
CA ALA A 450 14.08 -4.42 -8.24
C ALA A 450 15.59 -4.19 -8.01
N GLN A 451 16.16 -4.94 -7.05
CA GLN A 451 17.53 -4.83 -6.53
C GLN A 451 17.84 -3.55 -5.72
N ALA A 452 16.83 -2.87 -5.20
CA ALA A 452 17.00 -1.76 -4.27
C ALA A 452 17.45 -2.25 -2.90
N ALA A 453 18.49 -1.67 -2.31
CA ALA A 453 18.89 -2.02 -0.94
C ALA A 453 17.80 -1.55 0.06
N MET A 454 17.39 -2.44 0.97
CA MET A 454 16.42 -2.17 2.04
C MET A 454 17.02 -2.64 3.37
N THR A 455 17.63 -1.71 4.10
CA THR A 455 18.35 -1.98 5.35
C THR A 455 17.61 -1.39 6.53
N ASP A 456 17.48 -2.14 7.64
CA ASP A 456 16.86 -1.70 8.89
C ASP A 456 15.43 -1.10 8.70
N CYS A 457 14.75 -1.47 7.61
CA CYS A 457 13.42 -0.99 7.29
C CYS A 457 12.34 -1.72 8.09
N VAL A 458 11.24 -1.03 8.39
CA VAL A 458 10.10 -1.56 9.12
C VAL A 458 8.88 -1.58 8.19
N PHE A 459 8.23 -2.73 8.09
CA PHE A 459 7.08 -3.00 7.21
C PHE A 459 5.89 -3.43 8.07
N LEU A 460 4.84 -2.62 8.11
CA LEU A 460 3.68 -2.78 9.01
C LEU A 460 2.37 -2.68 8.23
N ASP A 461 1.33 -3.33 8.75
CA ASP A 461 -0.07 -3.10 8.38
C ASP A 461 -0.31 -3.11 6.86
N HIS A 462 0.33 -4.02 6.13
CA HIS A 462 0.24 -4.03 4.68
C HIS A 462 -1.14 -4.49 4.19
N THR A 463 -1.57 -3.97 3.05
CA THR A 463 -2.95 -4.17 2.53
C THR A 463 -3.16 -5.46 1.71
N THR A 464 -2.24 -6.42 1.78
CA THR A 464 -2.30 -7.66 1.00
C THR A 464 -3.36 -8.65 1.49
N ILE A 465 -3.66 -9.63 0.64
CA ILE A 465 -4.56 -10.74 0.96
C ILE A 465 -3.82 -12.08 1.01
N GLU A 466 -4.52 -13.14 1.40
CA GLU A 466 -3.98 -14.49 1.40
C GLU A 466 -3.50 -14.90 0.02
N GLY A 467 -2.34 -15.57 -0.02
CA GLY A 467 -1.71 -16.00 -1.25
C GLY A 467 -1.01 -14.90 -2.05
N GLU A 468 -1.19 -13.61 -1.73
CA GLU A 468 -0.45 -12.48 -2.29
C GLU A 468 0.74 -12.09 -1.41
N ALA A 469 1.69 -11.32 -1.94
CA ALA A 469 2.83 -10.79 -1.18
C ALA A 469 2.85 -9.27 -1.15
N PHE A 470 3.36 -8.70 -0.05
CA PHE A 470 3.48 -7.25 0.10
C PHE A 470 4.61 -6.68 -0.74
N ILE A 471 5.73 -7.39 -0.81
CA ILE A 471 6.91 -6.98 -1.56
C ILE A 471 7.19 -7.95 -2.69
N ASP A 472 7.25 -7.43 -3.91
CA ASP A 472 7.75 -8.14 -5.08
C ASP A 472 9.26 -7.87 -5.22
N SER A 473 10.06 -8.90 -4.96
CA SER A 473 11.52 -8.83 -5.00
C SER A 473 12.10 -9.72 -6.10
N ASN A 474 13.21 -9.29 -6.68
CA ASN A 474 14.06 -10.12 -7.54
C ASN A 474 15.42 -10.46 -6.90
N ASN A 475 15.67 -10.02 -5.67
CA ASN A 475 16.92 -10.31 -4.96
C ASN A 475 16.74 -10.16 -3.45
N LEU A 476 16.67 -11.29 -2.73
CA LEU A 476 16.55 -11.29 -1.27
C LEU A 476 17.81 -10.77 -0.56
N ALA A 477 18.97 -10.78 -1.22
CA ALA A 477 20.23 -10.31 -0.62
C ALA A 477 20.26 -8.81 -0.33
N ASP A 478 19.31 -8.06 -0.86
CA ASP A 478 19.19 -6.63 -0.65
C ASP A 478 18.37 -6.27 0.61
N PHE A 479 17.87 -7.26 1.34
CA PHE A 479 17.21 -7.06 2.64
C PHE A 479 18.13 -7.44 3.79
N SER A 480 18.34 -6.52 4.73
CA SER A 480 19.05 -6.81 5.97
C SER A 480 18.52 -6.01 7.16
N GLY A 481 18.40 -6.65 8.33
CA GLY A 481 17.96 -6.00 9.56
C GLY A 481 16.49 -5.53 9.55
N GLY A 482 15.72 -5.91 8.51
CA GLY A 482 14.35 -5.46 8.34
C GLY A 482 13.39 -6.12 9.32
N THR A 483 12.31 -5.41 9.68
CA THR A 483 11.20 -5.94 10.48
C THR A 483 9.94 -6.02 9.63
N PHE A 484 9.35 -7.21 9.53
CA PHE A 484 8.13 -7.49 8.80
C PHE A 484 7.06 -7.92 9.79
N ASP A 485 6.02 -7.11 9.96
CA ASP A 485 4.92 -7.40 10.86
C ASP A 485 3.60 -7.54 10.10
N ASN A 486 3.05 -8.75 10.17
CA ASN A 486 1.75 -9.10 9.62
C ASN A 486 0.73 -9.39 10.74
N THR A 487 0.95 -8.86 11.94
CA THR A 487 0.01 -9.00 13.06
C THR A 487 -1.33 -8.34 12.71
N GLY A 488 -2.33 -9.15 12.37
CA GLY A 488 -3.66 -8.68 11.92
C GLY A 488 -3.78 -8.52 10.40
N GLY A 489 -2.70 -8.72 9.64
CA GLY A 489 -2.70 -8.78 8.18
C GLY A 489 -2.80 -10.21 7.64
N ARG A 490 -2.75 -10.36 6.31
CA ARG A 490 -2.85 -11.63 5.59
C ARG A 490 -1.89 -11.68 4.40
N GLY A 491 -1.46 -12.88 4.01
CA GLY A 491 -0.56 -13.09 2.88
C GLY A 491 0.91 -13.22 3.28
N HIS A 492 1.78 -13.07 2.29
CA HIS A 492 3.23 -13.22 2.38
C HIS A 492 3.92 -11.87 2.55
N ALA A 493 5.10 -11.86 3.18
CA ALA A 493 5.90 -10.64 3.26
C ALA A 493 6.53 -10.31 1.90
N ILE A 494 7.22 -11.31 1.33
CA ILE A 494 8.05 -11.13 0.13
C ILE A 494 7.76 -12.25 -0.88
N LYS A 495 7.47 -11.88 -2.13
CA LYS A 495 7.53 -12.76 -3.29
C LYS A 495 8.89 -12.62 -3.96
N ILE A 496 9.66 -13.69 -4.02
CA ILE A 496 10.92 -13.76 -4.78
C ILE A 496 10.64 -14.31 -6.18
N THR A 497 10.97 -13.51 -7.19
CA THR A 497 10.66 -13.79 -8.61
C THR A 497 11.86 -14.29 -9.42
N ALA A 498 13.05 -14.33 -8.82
CA ALA A 498 14.29 -14.73 -9.50
C ALA A 498 14.97 -15.89 -8.78
N THR A 499 15.42 -16.90 -9.54
CA THR A 499 16.23 -18.01 -9.04
C THR A 499 17.61 -17.51 -8.58
N GLY A 500 18.21 -18.15 -7.57
CA GLY A 500 19.52 -17.73 -7.10
C GLY A 500 19.88 -18.26 -5.71
N THR A 501 21.02 -17.79 -5.21
CA THR A 501 21.47 -18.03 -3.84
C THR A 501 21.63 -16.67 -3.17
N TYR A 502 20.86 -16.43 -2.12
CA TYR A 502 20.76 -15.13 -1.47
C TYR A 502 21.24 -15.22 -0.02
N ALA A 503 21.92 -14.19 0.45
CA ALA A 503 22.06 -13.95 1.89
C ALA A 503 20.77 -13.30 2.39
N PHE A 504 20.37 -13.56 3.63
CA PHE A 504 19.15 -12.98 4.20
C PHE A 504 19.36 -12.74 5.68
N ASN A 505 19.91 -11.58 6.00
CA ASN A 505 20.58 -11.37 7.28
C ASN A 505 19.72 -10.53 8.23
N ASP A 506 19.60 -10.99 9.48
CA ASP A 506 19.01 -10.23 10.59
C ASP A 506 17.57 -9.74 10.38
N ASN A 507 16.85 -10.29 9.40
CA ASN A 507 15.45 -9.94 9.15
C ASN A 507 14.51 -10.63 10.15
N ILE A 508 13.56 -9.88 10.72
CA ILE A 508 12.62 -10.33 11.74
C ILE A 508 11.21 -10.37 11.14
N PHE A 509 10.51 -11.49 11.34
CA PHE A 509 9.14 -11.70 10.91
C PHE A 509 8.22 -11.96 12.12
N SER A 510 7.07 -11.31 12.16
CA SER A 510 5.97 -11.54 13.11
C SER A 510 4.62 -11.59 12.40
N GLY A 511 3.66 -12.32 12.95
CA GLY A 511 2.31 -12.45 12.37
C GLY A 511 2.20 -13.30 11.10
N TYR A 512 3.31 -13.84 10.59
CA TYR A 512 3.31 -14.84 9.51
C TYR A 512 3.25 -16.26 10.06
N ASP A 513 2.81 -17.18 9.22
CA ASP A 513 2.81 -18.60 9.52
C ASP A 513 4.26 -19.12 9.59
N PRO A 514 4.73 -19.57 10.77
CA PRO A 514 6.12 -20.01 10.95
C PRO A 514 6.38 -21.39 10.33
N THR A 515 5.33 -22.10 9.91
CA THR A 515 5.41 -23.47 9.42
C THR A 515 5.39 -23.50 7.90
N THR A 516 6.39 -24.17 7.31
CA THR A 516 6.34 -24.58 5.91
C THR A 516 5.30 -25.68 5.76
N TYR A 517 4.06 -25.31 5.47
CA TYR A 517 3.06 -26.28 5.03
C TYR A 517 3.33 -26.60 3.56
N GLU A 518 3.91 -27.77 3.31
CA GLU A 518 3.88 -28.43 2.01
C GLU A 518 3.39 -29.86 2.26
N THR A 519 2.10 -30.10 2.01
CA THR A 519 1.52 -31.44 2.10
C THR A 519 1.12 -31.92 0.72
N SER A 520 1.56 -33.11 0.35
CA SER A 520 1.18 -33.76 -0.89
C SER A 520 0.09 -34.80 -0.66
N PHE A 521 -0.75 -35.00 -1.66
CA PHE A 521 -1.76 -36.05 -1.70
C PHE A 521 -1.94 -36.58 -3.14
N ASP A 522 -2.38 -37.81 -3.27
CA ASP A 522 -2.67 -38.48 -4.54
C ASP A 522 -4.14 -38.25 -4.93
N THR A 523 -4.36 -37.76 -6.15
CA THR A 523 -5.69 -37.34 -6.63
C THR A 523 -6.71 -38.47 -6.76
N ILE A 524 -6.32 -39.74 -6.63
CA ILE A 524 -7.23 -40.91 -6.68
C ILE A 524 -7.32 -41.59 -5.33
N THR A 525 -6.19 -41.84 -4.69
CA THR A 525 -6.14 -42.71 -3.51
C THR A 525 -6.38 -41.96 -2.20
N ASP A 526 -6.16 -40.64 -2.19
CA ASP A 526 -6.35 -39.81 -1.01
C ASP A 526 -7.62 -38.95 -1.08
N VAL A 527 -8.22 -38.77 -2.25
CA VAL A 527 -9.47 -38.00 -2.44
C VAL A 527 -10.68 -38.94 -2.30
N ASP A 528 -11.65 -38.57 -1.46
CA ASP A 528 -12.99 -39.19 -1.43
C ASP A 528 -13.99 -38.21 -2.04
N ASP A 529 -14.34 -38.41 -3.31
CA ASP A 529 -15.31 -37.59 -4.05
C ASP A 529 -16.77 -37.78 -3.59
N VAL A 530 -17.04 -38.75 -2.71
CA VAL A 530 -18.36 -38.97 -2.10
C VAL A 530 -18.42 -38.32 -0.71
N GLY A 531 -17.35 -38.45 0.06
CA GLY A 531 -17.17 -37.85 1.38
C GLY A 531 -16.83 -36.35 1.34
N GLU A 532 -16.33 -35.88 0.20
CA GLU A 532 -15.78 -34.54 0.00
C GLU A 532 -14.65 -34.24 1.00
N ASP A 533 -13.77 -35.23 1.17
CA ASP A 533 -12.61 -35.17 2.05
C ASP A 533 -11.32 -35.65 1.38
N ILE A 534 -10.19 -35.29 1.98
CA ILE A 534 -8.85 -35.64 1.53
C ILE A 534 -8.08 -36.25 2.71
N THR A 535 -7.58 -37.46 2.53
CA THR A 535 -6.74 -38.16 3.51
C THR A 535 -5.29 -37.74 3.35
N ILE A 536 -4.75 -37.04 4.35
CA ILE A 536 -3.34 -36.67 4.44
C ILE A 536 -2.83 -37.13 5.81
N THR A 537 -2.09 -38.24 5.83
CA THR A 537 -1.63 -38.84 7.10
C THR A 537 -0.80 -37.85 7.92
N SER A 538 -1.21 -37.61 9.17
CA SER A 538 -0.57 -36.71 10.12
C SER A 538 -0.41 -35.29 9.57
N HIS A 539 -1.46 -34.72 8.98
CA HIS A 539 -1.41 -33.36 8.48
C HIS A 539 -1.22 -32.34 9.62
N PRO A 540 -0.61 -31.17 9.34
CA PRO A 540 -0.34 -30.16 10.35
C PRO A 540 -1.51 -29.17 10.56
N TYR A 541 -2.52 -29.20 9.70
CA TYR A 541 -3.57 -28.18 9.64
C TYR A 541 -4.49 -28.16 10.86
N THR A 542 -4.89 -26.95 11.23
CA THR A 542 -6.02 -26.67 12.11
C THR A 542 -7.22 -26.16 11.33
N THR A 543 -8.43 -26.39 11.87
CA THR A 543 -9.66 -25.88 11.26
C THR A 543 -9.62 -24.35 11.15
N GLY A 544 -9.87 -23.82 9.95
CA GLY A 544 -9.80 -22.40 9.60
C GLY A 544 -8.52 -22.02 8.86
N ASP A 545 -7.51 -22.89 8.80
CA ASP A 545 -6.25 -22.59 8.11
C ASP A 545 -6.49 -22.33 6.61
N ALA A 546 -5.94 -21.23 6.11
CA ALA A 546 -5.91 -20.91 4.69
C ALA A 546 -4.72 -21.59 4.01
N VAL A 547 -4.99 -22.34 2.95
CA VAL A 547 -3.98 -23.02 2.13
C VAL A 547 -4.16 -22.66 0.65
N VAL A 548 -3.08 -22.71 -0.10
CA VAL A 548 -3.10 -22.59 -1.56
C VAL A 548 -2.98 -23.96 -2.18
N TYR A 549 -3.97 -24.35 -2.97
CA TYR A 549 -3.95 -25.57 -3.76
C TYR A 549 -3.04 -25.40 -4.98
N SER A 550 -2.25 -26.43 -5.28
CA SER A 550 -1.58 -26.54 -6.58
C SER A 550 -1.70 -27.92 -7.20
N ASP A 551 -1.97 -27.92 -8.51
CA ASP A 551 -1.90 -29.12 -9.36
C ASP A 551 -0.47 -29.43 -9.82
N GLU A 552 0.52 -28.63 -9.41
CA GLU A 552 1.93 -28.74 -9.80
C GLU A 552 2.14 -28.68 -11.34
N GLY A 553 1.24 -28.00 -12.06
CA GLY A 553 1.22 -27.90 -13.52
C GLY A 553 0.84 -29.21 -14.22
N LEU A 554 0.20 -30.13 -13.50
CA LEU A 554 -0.25 -31.42 -14.00
C LEU A 554 -1.66 -31.31 -14.62
N SER A 555 -2.22 -32.44 -15.05
CA SER A 555 -3.45 -32.45 -15.88
C SER A 555 -4.70 -32.93 -15.16
N ASP A 556 -4.54 -33.62 -14.02
CA ASP A 556 -5.65 -34.05 -13.18
C ASP A 556 -6.34 -32.82 -12.57
N THR A 557 -7.65 -32.92 -12.37
CA THR A 557 -8.44 -31.87 -11.71
C THR A 557 -9.28 -32.54 -10.65
N ILE A 558 -9.37 -31.94 -9.47
CA ILE A 558 -10.18 -32.46 -8.36
C ILE A 558 -11.30 -31.49 -7.95
N GLY A 559 -11.87 -30.78 -8.92
CA GLY A 559 -12.84 -29.70 -8.65
C GLY A 559 -12.21 -28.38 -8.16
N LEU A 560 -10.89 -28.33 -8.00
CA LEU A 560 -10.13 -27.14 -7.58
C LEU A 560 -9.40 -26.47 -8.75
N THR A 561 -9.23 -25.16 -8.65
CA THR A 561 -8.44 -24.36 -9.60
C THR A 561 -7.03 -24.17 -9.07
N ASP A 562 -6.00 -24.43 -9.88
CA ASP A 562 -4.60 -24.23 -9.49
C ASP A 562 -4.35 -22.80 -8.98
N ASN A 563 -3.54 -22.68 -7.92
CA ASN A 563 -3.25 -21.48 -7.16
C ASN A 563 -4.45 -20.82 -6.45
N ALA A 564 -5.60 -21.49 -6.34
CA ALA A 564 -6.70 -21.01 -5.51
C ALA A 564 -6.38 -21.12 -4.02
N VAL A 565 -6.75 -20.09 -3.26
CA VAL A 565 -6.82 -20.16 -1.79
C VAL A 565 -8.09 -20.92 -1.40
N VAL A 566 -7.96 -21.89 -0.51
CA VAL A 566 -9.06 -22.65 0.12
C VAL A 566 -8.81 -22.74 1.62
N TYR A 567 -9.84 -23.07 2.38
CA TYR A 567 -9.80 -23.14 3.84
C TYR A 567 -10.01 -24.56 4.32
N VAL A 568 -9.21 -24.97 5.29
CA VAL A 568 -9.17 -26.35 5.79
C VAL A 568 -10.12 -26.51 6.97
N ASN A 569 -10.95 -27.55 6.94
CA ASN A 569 -11.54 -28.12 8.15
C ASN A 569 -10.79 -29.41 8.53
N SER A 570 -10.18 -29.44 9.72
CA SER A 570 -9.53 -30.65 10.24
C SER A 570 -10.60 -31.57 10.83
N ILE A 571 -10.91 -32.64 10.11
CA ILE A 571 -11.88 -33.66 10.55
C ILE A 571 -11.24 -34.51 11.65
N ASP A 572 -10.02 -34.98 11.41
CA ASP A 572 -9.17 -35.65 12.39
C ASP A 572 -7.68 -35.37 12.13
N VAL A 573 -6.78 -36.27 12.52
CA VAL A 573 -5.32 -36.13 12.36
C VAL A 573 -4.83 -36.52 10.97
N ASP A 574 -5.64 -37.28 10.23
CA ASP A 574 -5.31 -37.86 8.94
C ASP A 574 -6.24 -37.37 7.82
N THR A 575 -7.28 -36.58 8.12
CA THR A 575 -8.35 -36.25 7.16
C THR A 575 -8.78 -34.78 7.27
N ILE A 576 -8.93 -34.14 6.11
CA ILE A 576 -9.43 -32.76 5.98
C ILE A 576 -10.61 -32.66 5.02
N SER A 577 -11.47 -31.66 5.18
CA SER A 577 -12.35 -31.16 4.11
C SER A 577 -11.97 -29.73 3.73
N LEU A 578 -12.37 -29.30 2.53
CA LEU A 578 -12.02 -28.00 1.98
C LEU A 578 -13.23 -27.12 1.77
N HIS A 579 -13.02 -25.83 1.96
CA HIS A 579 -14.05 -24.81 1.96
C HIS A 579 -13.57 -23.57 1.22
N LEU A 580 -14.51 -22.80 0.69
CA LEU A 580 -14.20 -21.59 -0.07
C LEU A 580 -13.93 -20.38 0.83
N ASN A 581 -14.37 -20.40 2.09
CA ASN A 581 -14.07 -19.37 3.07
C ASN A 581 -13.80 -19.97 4.47
N GLU A 582 -13.21 -19.16 5.35
CA GLU A 582 -12.83 -19.55 6.71
C GLU A 582 -14.05 -19.90 7.58
N GLY A 583 -15.18 -19.20 7.40
CA GLY A 583 -16.40 -19.45 8.17
C GLY A 583 -16.99 -20.84 7.90
N ASP A 584 -17.00 -21.23 6.62
CA ASP A 584 -17.42 -22.56 6.17
C ASP A 584 -16.51 -23.65 6.73
N ALA A 585 -15.20 -23.42 6.70
CA ALA A 585 -14.24 -24.33 7.31
C ALA A 585 -14.47 -24.51 8.82
N LEU A 586 -14.69 -23.42 9.56
CA LEU A 586 -14.92 -23.47 11.01
C LEU A 586 -16.20 -24.23 11.38
N ASN A 587 -17.23 -24.16 10.55
CA ASN A 587 -18.53 -24.78 10.80
C ASN A 587 -18.75 -26.12 10.06
N ASP A 588 -17.80 -26.52 9.21
CA ASP A 588 -17.89 -27.67 8.29
C ASP A 588 -19.17 -27.62 7.42
N ASN A 589 -19.40 -26.48 6.77
CA ASN A 589 -20.56 -26.27 5.91
C ASN A 589 -20.12 -25.97 4.48
N ALA A 590 -20.94 -26.32 3.48
CA ALA A 590 -20.64 -26.04 2.07
C ALA A 590 -19.25 -26.52 1.61
N ARG A 591 -18.87 -27.75 2.00
CA ARG A 591 -17.65 -28.42 1.51
C ARG A 591 -17.57 -28.30 -0.02
N ILE A 592 -16.37 -28.04 -0.52
CA ILE A 592 -16.11 -28.02 -1.97
C ILE A 592 -16.40 -29.40 -2.53
N ASN A 593 -17.17 -29.45 -3.63
CA ASN A 593 -17.39 -30.70 -4.37
C ASN A 593 -16.09 -31.09 -5.08
N LEU A 594 -15.43 -32.10 -4.57
CA LEU A 594 -14.25 -32.72 -5.12
C LEU A 594 -14.63 -33.67 -6.25
N THR A 595 -13.64 -34.01 -7.06
CA THR A 595 -13.75 -35.08 -8.05
C THR A 595 -12.49 -35.92 -8.00
N ASP A 596 -12.60 -37.22 -8.28
CA ASP A 596 -11.41 -38.04 -8.45
C ASP A 596 -10.55 -37.57 -9.62
N GLY A 597 -9.23 -37.60 -9.43
CA GLY A 597 -8.27 -37.47 -10.51
C GLY A 597 -8.37 -38.61 -11.52
N SER A 598 -7.90 -38.38 -12.73
CA SER A 598 -7.96 -39.38 -13.80
C SER A 598 -6.72 -40.30 -13.84
N ALA A 599 -5.60 -39.85 -13.27
CA ALA A 599 -4.29 -40.50 -13.42
C ALA A 599 -3.55 -40.77 -12.10
N GLY A 600 -4.06 -40.33 -10.94
CA GLY A 600 -3.40 -40.52 -9.63
C GLY A 600 -2.13 -39.67 -9.54
N GLN A 601 -2.26 -38.41 -9.93
CA GLN A 601 -1.18 -37.43 -9.87
C GLN A 601 -1.02 -36.90 -8.44
N THR A 602 0.18 -36.44 -8.11
CA THR A 602 0.45 -35.84 -6.79
C THR A 602 0.19 -34.35 -6.84
N HIS A 603 -0.81 -33.89 -6.11
CA HIS A 603 -1.11 -32.48 -5.92
C HIS A 603 -0.65 -32.01 -4.53
N LYS A 604 -0.66 -30.71 -4.28
CA LYS A 604 -0.15 -30.13 -3.04
C LYS A 604 -1.01 -29.02 -2.47
N PHE A 605 -0.89 -28.85 -1.15
CA PHE A 605 -1.30 -27.64 -0.43
C PHE A 605 -0.08 -26.92 0.13
N TYR A 606 -0.10 -25.59 -0.01
CA TYR A 606 0.90 -24.69 0.53
C TYR A 606 0.28 -23.73 1.55
N GLY A 607 1.03 -23.28 2.57
CA GLY A 607 0.54 -22.26 3.50
C GLY A 607 0.29 -20.91 2.80
N ALA A 608 -0.88 -20.30 3.01
CA ALA A 608 -1.27 -19.05 2.34
C ALA A 608 -0.66 -17.76 2.93
N SER A 609 0.05 -17.87 4.06
CA SER A 609 0.68 -16.74 4.77
C SER A 609 2.11 -17.06 5.26
N ALA A 610 2.85 -17.88 4.50
CA ALA A 610 4.28 -18.08 4.71
C ALA A 610 5.05 -16.75 4.61
N MET A 611 6.22 -16.64 5.23
CA MET A 611 7.02 -15.40 5.21
C MET A 611 7.47 -15.03 3.80
N ILE A 612 7.97 -16.03 3.05
CA ILE A 612 8.48 -15.85 1.69
C ILE A 612 7.67 -16.72 0.73
N TRP A 613 7.34 -16.16 -0.44
CA TRP A 613 6.77 -16.88 -1.56
C TRP A 613 7.80 -16.96 -2.70
N ASN A 614 8.30 -18.16 -3.00
CA ASN A 614 9.13 -18.42 -4.15
C ASN A 614 8.26 -18.67 -5.40
N ASP A 615 8.22 -17.65 -6.26
CA ASP A 615 7.54 -17.66 -7.55
C ASP A 615 8.53 -17.58 -8.72
N SER A 616 9.77 -18.02 -8.49
CA SER A 616 10.86 -17.88 -9.48
C SER A 616 10.83 -18.92 -10.61
N GLY A 617 9.98 -19.95 -10.49
CA GLY A 617 9.95 -21.09 -11.42
C GLY A 617 11.18 -22.00 -11.35
N GLY A 618 12.00 -21.89 -10.29
CA GLY A 618 13.19 -22.71 -10.12
C GLY A 618 13.75 -22.74 -8.70
N LEU A 619 15.03 -23.14 -8.57
CA LEU A 619 15.70 -23.27 -7.27
C LEU A 619 16.11 -21.90 -6.71
N VAL A 620 15.68 -21.63 -5.48
CA VAL A 620 16.16 -20.55 -4.63
C VAL A 620 16.85 -21.14 -3.41
N THR A 621 18.03 -20.63 -3.07
CA THR A 621 18.72 -20.94 -1.80
C THR A 621 18.75 -19.68 -0.94
N ILE A 622 18.22 -19.77 0.28
CA ILE A 622 18.16 -18.65 1.22
C ILE A 622 19.11 -18.95 2.38
N ASN A 623 20.20 -18.20 2.47
CA ASN A 623 21.16 -18.30 3.56
C ASN A 623 20.76 -17.32 4.66
N VAL A 624 19.98 -17.80 5.62
CA VAL A 624 19.53 -17.01 6.77
C VAL A 624 20.67 -16.93 7.78
N SER A 625 21.03 -15.72 8.20
CA SER A 625 21.95 -15.53 9.33
C SER A 625 21.40 -14.48 10.28
N GLY A 626 21.26 -14.82 11.56
CA GLY A 626 20.49 -13.98 12.50
C GLY A 626 18.98 -13.94 12.17
N GLY A 627 18.24 -13.08 12.87
CA GLY A 627 16.80 -12.86 12.61
C GLY A 627 15.88 -14.06 12.90
N THR A 628 14.70 -14.05 12.26
CA THR A 628 13.68 -15.12 12.33
C THR A 628 13.99 -16.19 11.28
N LEU A 629 13.75 -17.48 11.60
CA LEU A 629 13.78 -18.55 10.60
C LEU A 629 12.64 -18.36 9.60
N VAL A 630 12.93 -18.42 8.32
CA VAL A 630 11.94 -18.16 7.27
C VAL A 630 11.12 -19.40 6.92
N SER A 631 9.80 -19.25 6.84
CA SER A 631 8.91 -20.17 6.15
C SER A 631 8.77 -19.76 4.68
N VAL A 632 8.63 -20.76 3.79
CA VAL A 632 8.59 -20.55 2.34
C VAL A 632 7.45 -21.30 1.68
N ARG A 633 6.66 -20.62 0.85
CA ARG A 633 5.75 -21.24 -0.14
C ARG A 633 6.46 -21.33 -1.49
N ASN A 634 6.32 -22.42 -2.22
CA ASN A 634 6.78 -22.54 -3.60
C ASN A 634 5.57 -22.55 -4.55
N THR A 635 5.64 -21.83 -5.67
CA THR A 635 4.75 -22.08 -6.82
C THR A 635 5.20 -23.36 -7.54
N SER A 636 4.31 -23.98 -8.32
CA SER A 636 4.65 -25.05 -9.26
C SER A 636 5.98 -24.79 -10.00
N GLY A 637 6.85 -25.81 -10.02
CA GLY A 637 8.18 -25.75 -10.62
C GLY A 637 9.25 -25.02 -9.79
N SER A 638 8.88 -24.35 -8.70
CA SER A 638 9.82 -23.69 -7.80
C SER A 638 10.26 -24.62 -6.67
N THR A 639 11.51 -24.47 -6.22
CA THR A 639 12.03 -25.19 -5.05
C THR A 639 12.85 -24.26 -4.19
N THR A 640 12.80 -24.43 -2.87
CA THR A 640 13.59 -23.60 -1.95
C THR A 640 14.43 -24.44 -1.00
N THR A 641 15.69 -24.04 -0.83
CA THR A 641 16.57 -24.55 0.22
C THR A 641 16.85 -23.44 1.22
N VAL A 642 16.36 -23.58 2.45
CA VAL A 642 16.68 -22.65 3.55
C VAL A 642 17.91 -23.18 4.30
N VAL A 643 18.98 -22.42 4.27
CA VAL A 643 20.21 -22.67 5.03
C VAL A 643 20.26 -21.65 6.14
N SER A 644 19.87 -22.03 7.36
CA SER A 644 20.02 -21.15 8.52
C SER A 644 21.37 -21.38 9.18
N SER A 645 22.07 -20.30 9.56
CA SER A 645 23.22 -20.36 10.45
C SER A 645 23.05 -19.45 11.65
N VAL A 646 23.31 -19.99 12.83
CA VAL A 646 23.19 -19.26 14.10
C VAL A 646 24.56 -19.09 14.76
N PRO A 647 24.83 -17.96 15.45
CA PRO A 647 26.14 -17.70 16.05
C PRO A 647 26.38 -18.55 17.31
N LEU A 648 27.63 -18.95 17.53
CA LEU A 648 28.08 -19.66 18.73
C LEU A 648 29.14 -18.80 19.42
N THR A 649 28.91 -18.43 20.68
CA THR A 649 29.79 -17.60 21.51
C THR A 649 29.99 -18.24 22.88
N ILE A 650 31.20 -18.72 23.13
CA ILE A 650 31.59 -19.33 24.41
C ILE A 650 32.59 -18.42 25.12
N THR A 651 32.20 -17.87 26.27
CA THR A 651 33.11 -17.12 27.15
C THR A 651 33.64 -18.04 28.22
N VAL A 652 34.95 -18.10 28.40
CA VAL A 652 35.60 -18.95 29.40
C VAL A 652 36.20 -18.10 30.50
N LYS A 653 35.82 -18.38 31.75
CA LYS A 653 36.31 -17.68 32.95
C LYS A 653 36.78 -18.67 34.01
N ASP A 654 37.60 -18.22 34.94
CA ASP A 654 37.90 -18.97 36.15
C ASP A 654 36.87 -18.70 37.27
N THR A 655 37.03 -19.37 38.41
CA THR A 655 36.15 -19.20 39.58
C THR A 655 36.24 -17.81 40.24
N ALA A 656 37.25 -17.00 39.92
CA ALA A 656 37.37 -15.60 40.33
C ALA A 656 36.74 -14.63 39.32
N GLY A 657 36.21 -15.14 38.21
CA GLY A 657 35.61 -14.35 37.13
C GLY A 657 36.62 -13.76 36.14
N VAL A 658 37.91 -14.15 36.23
CA VAL A 658 38.96 -13.73 35.29
C VAL A 658 38.81 -14.51 33.99
N VAL A 659 38.90 -13.83 32.85
CA VAL A 659 38.82 -14.45 31.53
C VAL A 659 40.03 -15.35 31.28
N ILE A 660 39.80 -16.53 30.68
CA ILE A 660 40.87 -17.48 30.36
C ILE A 660 41.17 -17.40 28.87
N GLU A 661 42.32 -16.82 28.53
CA GLU A 661 42.86 -16.80 27.16
C GLU A 661 43.43 -18.19 26.77
N ASN A 662 43.37 -18.53 25.48
CA ASN A 662 43.93 -19.74 24.91
C ASN A 662 43.34 -21.05 25.50
N ALA A 663 42.12 -21.00 26.04
CA ALA A 663 41.34 -22.19 26.36
C ALA A 663 40.82 -22.79 25.04
N ASN A 664 41.00 -24.10 24.87
CA ASN A 664 40.52 -24.82 23.70
C ASN A 664 39.05 -25.20 23.93
N VAL A 665 38.19 -24.72 23.04
CA VAL A 665 36.73 -24.86 23.08
C VAL A 665 36.28 -25.63 21.85
N ALA A 666 35.45 -26.64 22.05
CA ALA A 666 34.78 -27.38 20.98
C ALA A 666 33.32 -27.65 21.36
N ILE A 667 32.45 -27.76 20.36
CA ILE A 667 31.02 -28.05 20.56
C ILE A 667 30.70 -29.34 19.81
N TYR A 668 30.02 -30.26 20.48
CA TYR A 668 29.57 -31.54 19.90
C TYR A 668 28.06 -31.71 20.07
N ASP A 669 27.40 -32.37 19.14
CA ASP A 669 26.00 -32.79 19.34
C ASP A 669 25.88 -34.01 20.28
N THR A 670 24.66 -34.49 20.51
CA THR A 670 24.39 -35.69 21.32
C THR A 670 24.92 -36.99 20.71
N SER A 671 25.18 -37.00 19.39
CA SER A 671 25.81 -38.11 18.66
C SER A 671 27.34 -37.99 18.62
N ASN A 672 27.90 -36.98 19.29
CA ASN A 672 29.32 -36.66 19.34
C ASN A 672 29.93 -36.27 17.98
N ASN A 673 29.10 -35.76 17.06
CA ASN A 673 29.56 -35.07 15.85
C ASN A 673 30.06 -33.67 16.22
N GLU A 674 31.12 -33.22 15.56
CA GLU A 674 31.71 -31.90 15.79
C GLU A 674 30.84 -30.82 15.15
N ILE A 675 30.29 -29.93 16.00
CA ILE A 675 29.46 -28.78 15.59
C ILE A 675 30.32 -27.52 15.45
N MET A 676 31.24 -27.31 16.38
CA MET A 676 32.26 -26.26 16.31
C MET A 676 33.62 -26.90 16.51
N ALA A 677 34.46 -26.79 15.48
CA ALA A 677 35.83 -27.29 15.53
C ALA A 677 36.61 -26.67 16.70
N PRO A 678 37.57 -27.40 17.29
CA PRO A 678 38.36 -26.89 18.40
C PRO A 678 39.03 -25.55 18.07
N THR A 679 38.62 -24.49 18.74
CA THR A 679 39.21 -23.15 18.61
C THR A 679 39.73 -22.63 19.96
N LEU A 680 40.66 -21.67 19.93
CA LEU A 680 41.22 -21.07 21.14
C LEU A 680 40.44 -19.81 21.52
N THR A 681 40.22 -19.59 22.81
CA THR A 681 39.69 -18.31 23.30
C THR A 681 40.70 -17.18 23.07
N ASN A 682 40.19 -16.02 22.66
CA ASN A 682 40.95 -14.79 22.48
C ASN A 682 41.33 -14.13 23.84
N PRO A 683 42.04 -12.99 23.88
CA PRO A 683 42.40 -12.30 25.14
C PRO A 683 41.22 -11.88 26.02
N SER A 684 40.01 -11.78 25.46
CA SER A 684 38.76 -11.53 26.20
C SER A 684 38.11 -12.82 26.72
N GLY A 685 38.76 -13.99 26.55
CA GLY A 685 38.24 -15.29 26.95
C GLY A 685 37.15 -15.84 26.04
N VAL A 686 36.99 -15.33 24.81
CA VAL A 686 35.88 -15.69 23.92
C VAL A 686 36.36 -16.60 22.78
N ALA A 687 35.63 -17.70 22.57
CA ALA A 687 35.70 -18.55 21.39
C ALA A 687 34.39 -18.42 20.61
N SER A 688 34.46 -18.15 19.30
CA SER A 688 33.31 -17.94 18.43
C SER A 688 33.26 -18.90 17.25
N GLY A 689 32.05 -19.23 16.78
CA GLY A 689 31.78 -20.04 15.59
C GLY A 689 30.33 -19.83 15.12
N SER A 690 29.86 -20.68 14.21
CA SER A 690 28.46 -20.72 13.78
C SER A 690 27.99 -22.17 13.60
N HIS A 691 26.68 -22.38 13.65
CA HIS A 691 26.04 -23.67 13.40
C HIS A 691 24.99 -23.52 12.31
N SER A 692 25.09 -24.29 11.24
CA SER A 692 24.18 -24.21 10.08
C SER A 692 23.13 -25.33 10.01
N GLY A 693 22.77 -25.93 11.15
CA GLY A 693 21.85 -27.05 11.23
C GLY A 693 20.54 -26.69 11.94
N GLY A 694 19.63 -27.66 11.98
CA GLY A 694 18.32 -27.48 12.62
C GLY A 694 18.45 -27.13 14.10
N THR A 695 17.82 -26.03 14.50
CA THR A 695 17.69 -25.59 15.90
C THR A 695 16.24 -25.74 16.36
N PRO A 696 15.97 -26.04 17.65
CA PRO A 696 16.92 -26.17 18.74
C PRO A 696 17.74 -27.47 18.67
N LEU A 697 19.05 -27.37 18.93
CA LEU A 697 19.97 -28.53 18.96
C LEU A 697 20.61 -28.66 20.33
N THR A 698 20.44 -29.82 20.97
CA THR A 698 21.15 -30.14 22.22
C THR A 698 22.62 -30.46 21.92
N VAL A 699 23.53 -29.81 22.63
CA VAL A 699 24.98 -29.92 22.43
C VAL A 699 25.76 -30.05 23.74
N SER A 700 27.03 -30.39 23.62
CA SER A 700 28.04 -30.52 24.68
C SER A 700 29.16 -29.52 24.38
N VAL A 701 29.26 -28.46 25.19
CA VAL A 701 30.38 -27.51 25.14
C VAL A 701 31.53 -28.06 25.97
N ARG A 702 32.64 -28.36 25.31
CA ARG A 702 33.83 -28.92 25.93
C ARG A 702 34.94 -27.88 25.95
N VAL A 703 35.44 -27.59 27.15
CA VAL A 703 36.51 -26.60 27.37
C VAL A 703 37.68 -27.25 28.08
N ARG A 704 38.89 -27.04 27.55
CA ARG A 704 40.14 -27.52 28.14
C ARG A 704 41.24 -26.47 28.05
N LYS A 705 42.05 -26.34 29.10
CA LYS A 705 43.28 -25.53 29.13
C LYS A 705 44.39 -26.33 29.79
N GLY A 706 45.26 -26.94 28.99
CA GLY A 706 46.31 -27.85 29.49
C GLY A 706 47.66 -27.77 28.78
N THR A 707 47.78 -27.03 27.67
CA THR A 707 48.99 -26.96 26.85
C THR A 707 49.58 -25.54 26.85
N GLY A 708 50.68 -25.34 27.59
CA GLY A 708 51.46 -24.10 27.63
C GLY A 708 50.91 -23.01 28.56
N GLY A 709 51.72 -22.58 29.53
CA GLY A 709 51.40 -21.60 30.58
C GLY A 709 51.43 -22.21 32.00
N ALA A 710 51.59 -21.36 33.03
CA ALA A 710 51.73 -21.79 34.43
C ALA A 710 50.42 -22.30 35.06
N THR A 711 49.26 -21.82 34.58
CA THR A 711 47.95 -22.15 35.15
C THR A 711 47.24 -23.20 34.29
N LYS A 712 46.88 -24.32 34.92
CA LYS A 712 46.09 -25.41 34.31
C LYS A 712 44.71 -25.44 34.96
N TYR A 713 43.72 -25.94 34.23
CA TYR A 713 42.34 -26.02 34.69
C TYR A 713 41.75 -27.40 34.44
N PHE A 714 40.84 -27.84 35.32
CA PHE A 714 40.06 -29.06 35.09
C PHE A 714 39.19 -28.90 33.83
N PRO A 715 39.19 -29.88 32.90
CA PRO A 715 38.31 -29.83 31.74
C PRO A 715 36.84 -29.76 32.14
N VAL A 716 36.06 -28.97 31.42
CA VAL A 716 34.61 -28.83 31.63
C VAL A 716 33.88 -29.40 30.42
N ASN A 717 32.82 -30.16 30.69
CA ASN A 717 31.83 -30.57 29.70
C ASN A 717 30.46 -30.08 30.19
N SER A 718 29.89 -29.11 29.49
CA SER A 718 28.59 -28.54 29.82
C SER A 718 27.56 -28.89 28.74
N PRO A 719 26.48 -29.60 29.09
CA PRO A 719 25.29 -29.68 28.24
C PRO A 719 24.72 -28.28 28.02
N GLN A 720 24.36 -27.97 26.78
CA GLN A 720 23.76 -26.71 26.35
C GLN A 720 22.76 -26.97 25.22
N THR A 721 22.00 -25.94 24.84
CA THR A 721 21.12 -25.98 23.67
C THR A 721 21.45 -24.80 22.77
N ILE A 722 21.71 -25.05 21.49
CA ILE A 722 21.73 -24.02 20.47
C ILE A 722 20.28 -23.68 20.15
N SER A 723 19.83 -22.46 20.44
CA SER A 723 18.49 -21.96 20.09
C SER A 723 18.46 -21.37 18.69
N GLY A 724 17.29 -20.90 18.23
CA GLY A 724 17.18 -20.16 16.96
C GLY A 724 18.01 -18.87 16.93
N SER A 725 18.36 -18.31 18.09
CA SER A 725 19.29 -17.18 18.25
C SER A 725 20.76 -17.57 18.40
N GLY A 726 21.07 -18.87 18.36
CA GLY A 726 22.43 -19.40 18.56
C GLY A 726 22.71 -19.89 19.97
N LEU A 727 23.98 -19.87 20.36
CA LEU A 727 24.42 -20.28 21.71
C LEU A 727 25.37 -19.23 22.26
N ALA A 728 24.98 -18.54 23.33
CA ALA A 728 25.85 -17.65 24.09
C ALA A 728 25.95 -18.15 25.54
N VAL A 729 27.10 -18.63 25.96
CA VAL A 729 27.27 -19.17 27.33
C VAL A 729 28.63 -18.82 27.94
N THR A 730 28.62 -18.59 29.26
CA THR A 730 29.85 -18.49 30.06
C THR A 730 30.16 -19.83 30.73
N ILE A 731 31.31 -20.41 30.42
CA ILE A 731 31.85 -21.61 31.06
C ILE A 731 32.85 -21.20 32.13
N THR A 732 32.60 -21.61 33.37
CA THR A 732 33.53 -21.41 34.49
C THR A 732 34.41 -22.64 34.67
N MET A 733 35.72 -22.45 34.66
CA MET A 733 36.71 -23.50 34.91
C MET A 733 37.33 -23.35 36.30
N THR A 734 37.58 -24.48 36.96
CA THR A 734 38.31 -24.51 38.24
C THR A 734 39.78 -24.75 38.00
N GLU A 735 40.64 -23.90 38.58
CA GLU A 735 42.09 -24.06 38.52
C GLU A 735 42.52 -25.40 39.15
N ASP A 736 43.38 -26.13 38.46
CA ASP A 736 44.01 -27.36 38.95
C ASP A 736 45.27 -27.00 39.74
N THR A 737 45.08 -26.78 41.05
CA THR A 737 46.15 -26.40 41.98
C THR A 737 47.19 -27.50 42.23
N ILE A 738 46.90 -28.75 41.86
CA ILE A 738 47.78 -29.92 42.09
C ILE A 738 48.79 -30.07 40.95
N ASN A 739 48.46 -29.58 39.75
CA ASN A 739 49.24 -29.77 38.54
C ASN A 739 50.07 -28.53 38.14
N THR A 740 50.60 -27.83 39.16
CA THR A 740 51.47 -26.66 39.02
C THR A 740 52.93 -27.10 38.81
N LEU A 741 53.25 -27.48 37.56
CA LEU A 741 54.62 -27.72 37.09
C LEU A 741 54.88 -26.90 35.84
#